data_AF-A0A7L3XG21-F1
#
_entry.id   AF-A0A7L3XG21-F1
#
_cell.length_a   1.000
_cell.length_b   1.000
_cell.length_c   1.000
_cell.angle_alpha   90.00
_cell.angle_beta   90.00
_cell.angle_gamma   90.00
#
_symmetry.space_group_name_H-M   'P 1'
#
loop_
_entity.id
_entity.type
_entity.pdbx_description
1 polymer ?
#
loop_
_entity_poly.entity_id
_entity_poly.type
_entity_poly.pdbx_seq_one_letter_code
_entity_poly.pdbx_strand_id
1 'polypeptide(L)'
;SPPSLVPTRPVEPPRFARLKNWETGSIGYDTLCAQALQELPCSGQRCLGSLVLPRPLPAPAPEGTRPAEELLGLARDFITQYYLSLRRENSPAHAQRLREVEAAIGATGTYQLLEPELVFGAKQAWRNAARCVGRIQWNKLQVFDARDCASVGEMFSFLCTHIQYATNRGNIRSAITIFPQRTPGRGDFRIWNTQLIRYAGYRQPDGSVRGDPANIDITEVGRPPCIPGPPGRPRCHPRPDAAAPQLCVHHGWSPGGGRFDVLPLLLQGPEEPPELFPLPPELVLEVPLQHPTLEWFGELGLRWYALPAVSNMLLEIGGLEFPAAPFNGWYMSSEIGTRNLCDSQRYNLLPEVALRMGLDTRTTSSLWKDKAAVEVNIAVLHSYQVAKVTIVDHHAATESFVKHMENELRTRGGCPADWVWIVPPISGSLTPVFHQEMVNYQLCPTFRYPPDAWKVYVSKGTTVTRRKTFKEVANAVKISAKLMGHMMARRVKATILYATETGKSRTYAWNLCQLFRRAFDPKVLCMDEYDVVSLEHETLVLVVTSTFGNGDPPECAEAGGARLGMGKGPPCPRPALTLRSVPRRSYKLRFNSVSQSDQLVASWKKKRRQLSNTDSAGTLGALRFSVFGLGSRAYPHFCAFARAVDTRLEELGGERVLPMGEGDELCAQEESFRTWARLVFQAACETFCVGDGAGGAEELFAPPQGWKRQKHRLVGQPQATETLAGLSHLHKRRVFPCTVLSVENLQSEES
;
A
#
# COMPACT_ATOMS: atom_id res chain seq x y z
N SER A 1 32.48 69.60 19.81
CA SER A 1 31.96 68.35 20.39
C SER A 1 31.50 67.44 19.27
N PRO A 2 32.20 66.35 18.93
CA PRO A 2 31.66 65.39 18.01
C PRO A 2 30.59 64.54 18.73
N PRO A 3 29.45 64.26 18.09
CA PRO A 3 28.32 63.61 18.74
C PRO A 3 28.67 62.17 19.09
N SER A 4 28.27 61.76 20.29
CA SER A 4 28.37 60.39 20.78
C SER A 4 27.65 59.44 19.84
N LEU A 5 28.38 58.46 19.31
CA LEU A 5 27.81 57.25 18.70
C LEU A 5 26.98 56.53 19.77
N VAL A 6 25.67 56.68 19.68
CA VAL A 6 24.73 55.85 20.43
C VAL A 6 24.93 54.42 19.94
N PRO A 7 25.27 53.44 20.79
CA PRO A 7 25.31 52.05 20.37
C PRO A 7 23.89 51.66 19.98
N THR A 8 23.64 51.38 18.70
CA THR A 8 22.40 50.74 18.28
C THR A 8 22.33 49.38 18.95
N ARG A 9 21.49 49.26 19.98
CA ARG A 9 21.10 47.96 20.54
C ARG A 9 20.71 47.04 19.37
N PRO A 10 21.21 45.78 19.30
CA PRO A 10 20.64 44.82 18.38
C PRO A 10 19.14 44.72 18.69
N VAL A 11 18.31 44.90 17.66
CA VAL A 11 16.86 44.73 17.77
C VAL A 11 16.61 43.29 18.17
N GLU A 12 16.22 43.05 19.42
CA GLU A 12 15.77 41.72 19.85
C GLU A 12 14.67 41.25 18.86
N PRO A 13 14.76 40.02 18.32
CA PRO A 13 13.72 39.51 17.45
C PRO A 13 12.37 39.58 18.20
N PRO A 14 11.27 39.95 17.52
CA PRO A 14 9.98 40.09 18.18
C PRO A 14 9.62 38.78 18.87
N ARG A 15 9.20 38.86 20.15
CA ARG A 15 8.81 37.70 20.99
C ARG A 15 7.67 36.87 20.41
N PHE A 16 6.98 37.39 19.40
CA PHE A 16 5.89 36.74 18.69
C PHE A 16 5.74 37.33 17.29
N ALA A 17 5.37 36.52 16.30
CA ALA A 17 5.04 36.96 14.96
C ALA A 17 3.51 37.05 14.79
N ARG A 18 3.00 38.23 14.44
CA ARG A 18 1.58 38.39 14.09
C ARG A 18 1.35 37.84 12.68
N LEU A 19 0.41 36.91 12.56
CA LEU A 19 -0.01 36.29 11.31
C LEU A 19 -1.44 36.71 10.99
N LYS A 20 -1.71 37.05 9.72
CA LYS A 20 -3.06 37.33 9.23
C LYS A 20 -3.46 36.33 8.15
N ASN A 21 -4.71 35.89 8.19
CA ASN A 21 -5.36 35.30 7.04
C ASN A 21 -6.12 36.39 6.26
N TRP A 22 -5.77 36.59 4.99
CA TRP A 22 -6.29 37.69 4.19
C TRP A 22 -7.71 37.46 3.65
N GLU A 23 -8.15 36.21 3.58
CA GLU A 23 -9.50 35.84 3.14
C GLU A 23 -10.52 35.96 4.28
N THR A 24 -10.19 35.42 5.45
CA THR A 24 -11.10 35.41 6.62
C THR A 24 -10.93 36.63 7.53
N GLY A 25 -9.83 37.36 7.40
CA GLY A 25 -9.46 38.46 8.29
C GLY A 25 -8.96 38.01 9.67
N SER A 26 -8.86 36.70 9.94
CA SER A 26 -8.40 36.17 11.22
C SER A 26 -6.95 36.53 11.51
N ILE A 27 -6.63 36.71 12.79
CA ILE A 27 -5.29 37.08 13.28
C ILE A 27 -4.84 36.04 14.30
N GLY A 28 -3.63 35.51 14.11
CA GLY A 28 -2.93 34.65 15.05
C GLY A 28 -1.59 35.24 15.47
N TYR A 29 -1.02 34.70 16.54
CA TYR A 29 0.30 35.09 17.03
C TYR A 29 1.14 33.82 17.20
N ASP A 30 2.23 33.71 16.45
CA ASP A 30 3.19 32.62 16.58
C ASP A 30 4.23 32.99 17.65
N THR A 31 4.19 32.30 18.79
CA THR A 31 5.16 32.38 19.88
C THR A 31 6.18 31.24 19.84
N LEU A 32 5.89 30.18 19.09
CA LEU A 32 6.75 28.99 18.97
C LEU A 32 8.04 29.31 18.21
N CYS A 33 8.02 30.29 17.31
CA CYS A 33 9.21 30.75 16.58
C CYS A 33 10.36 31.18 17.51
N ALA A 34 10.08 31.59 18.75
CA ALA A 34 11.09 31.93 19.74
C ALA A 34 11.91 30.71 20.22
N GLN A 35 11.42 29.48 19.99
CA GLN A 35 12.13 28.23 20.28
C GLN A 35 12.99 27.73 19.11
N ALA A 36 13.05 28.46 17.99
CA ALA A 36 13.82 28.04 16.83
C ALA A 36 15.32 28.05 17.14
N LEU A 37 15.96 26.89 16.98
CA LEU A 37 17.38 26.67 17.34
C LEU A 37 18.35 27.10 16.23
N GLN A 38 17.88 27.30 15.01
CA GLN A 38 18.72 27.45 13.83
C GLN A 38 18.32 28.67 13.00
N GLU A 39 19.28 29.53 12.74
CA GLU A 39 19.11 30.62 11.77
C GLU A 39 18.85 30.00 10.40
N LEU A 40 17.69 30.31 9.84
CA LEU A 40 17.44 30.11 8.42
C LEU A 40 18.45 30.94 7.63
N PRO A 41 18.79 30.55 6.39
CA PRO A 41 19.79 31.24 5.56
C PRO A 41 19.42 32.70 5.20
N CYS A 42 18.23 33.15 5.58
CA CYS A 42 17.80 34.54 5.41
C CYS A 42 18.56 35.47 6.36
N SER A 43 18.83 36.70 5.92
CA SER A 43 19.38 37.77 6.75
C SER A 43 18.43 38.96 6.82
N GLY A 44 18.71 39.92 7.70
CA GLY A 44 17.93 41.17 7.77
C GLY A 44 17.91 41.98 6.46
N GLN A 45 18.83 41.70 5.52
CA GLN A 45 18.90 42.36 4.21
C GLN A 45 18.39 41.49 3.06
N ARG A 46 18.25 40.17 3.25
CA ARG A 46 17.98 39.25 2.14
C ARG A 46 17.14 38.05 2.56
N CYS A 47 16.01 37.85 1.87
CA CYS A 47 15.23 36.63 1.96
C CYS A 47 15.77 35.58 0.99
N LEU A 48 16.03 34.36 1.49
CA LEU A 48 16.43 33.19 0.71
C LEU A 48 15.35 32.08 0.72
N GLY A 49 14.11 32.43 1.06
CA GLY A 49 13.00 31.46 1.22
C GLY A 49 12.61 30.70 -0.05
N SER A 50 12.96 31.20 -1.23
CA SER A 50 12.70 30.52 -2.51
C SER A 50 13.75 29.48 -2.91
N LEU A 51 14.85 29.35 -2.15
CA LEU A 51 15.84 28.31 -2.42
C LEU A 51 15.29 26.92 -2.06
N VAL A 52 15.24 26.03 -3.06
CA VAL A 52 14.77 24.64 -2.90
C VAL A 52 15.60 23.91 -1.84
N LEU A 53 16.93 23.98 -1.97
CA LEU A 53 17.88 23.50 -0.98
C LEU A 53 18.78 24.68 -0.63
N PRO A 54 18.46 25.48 0.39
CA PRO A 54 19.42 26.46 0.87
C PRO A 54 20.69 25.71 1.26
N ARG A 55 21.87 26.30 0.97
CA ARG A 55 23.15 25.65 1.30
C ARG A 55 23.04 25.10 2.72
N PRO A 56 23.28 23.80 2.94
CA PRO A 56 23.32 23.29 4.29
C PRO A 56 24.33 24.17 5.02
N LEU A 57 23.92 24.74 6.16
CA LEU A 57 24.89 25.06 7.21
C LEU A 57 25.81 23.83 7.26
N PRO A 58 27.14 24.02 7.13
CA PRO A 58 28.06 22.93 6.84
C PRO A 58 27.67 21.73 7.69
N ALA A 59 27.17 20.68 7.03
CA ALA A 59 26.90 19.45 7.73
C ALA A 59 28.21 19.11 8.44
N PRO A 60 28.19 18.77 9.74
CA PRO A 60 29.38 18.27 10.40
C PRO A 60 30.01 17.25 9.47
N ALA A 61 31.31 17.42 9.22
CA ALA A 61 32.04 16.59 8.28
C ALA A 61 31.67 15.11 8.50
N PRO A 62 31.65 14.28 7.45
CA PRO A 62 31.35 12.85 7.56
C PRO A 62 32.27 12.07 8.54
N GLU A 63 33.22 12.74 9.20
CA GLU A 63 34.19 12.17 10.13
C GLU A 63 34.02 12.60 11.60
N GLY A 64 32.98 13.35 11.99
CA GLY A 64 32.82 13.77 13.39
C GLY A 64 31.39 13.69 13.90
N THR A 65 31.14 12.84 14.90
CA THR A 65 29.99 13.02 15.80
C THR A 65 30.07 14.36 16.51
N ARG A 66 28.92 14.91 16.91
CA ARG A 66 28.85 16.17 17.66
C ARG A 66 29.74 16.10 18.91
N PRO A 67 30.42 17.19 19.30
CA PRO A 67 31.11 17.27 20.58
C PRO A 67 30.17 16.86 21.72
N ALA A 68 30.70 16.16 22.72
CA ALA A 68 29.89 15.60 23.81
C ALA A 68 29.07 16.67 24.55
N GLU A 69 29.62 17.87 24.72
CA GLU A 69 28.94 19.01 25.36
C GLU A 69 27.72 19.48 24.54
N GLU A 70 27.88 19.64 23.22
CA GLU A 70 26.80 20.01 22.32
C GLU A 70 25.71 18.93 22.29
N LEU A 71 26.12 17.66 22.19
CA LEU A 71 25.20 16.52 22.20
C LEU A 71 24.41 16.45 23.51
N LEU A 72 25.07 16.69 24.65
CA LEU A 72 24.43 16.65 25.96
C LEU A 72 23.35 17.73 26.10
N GLY A 73 23.60 18.95 25.62
CA GLY A 73 22.60 20.02 25.59
C GLY A 73 21.35 19.62 24.80
N LEU A 74 21.56 19.14 23.57
CA LEU A 74 20.47 18.73 22.67
C LEU A 74 19.70 17.51 23.21
N ALA A 75 20.40 16.57 23.83
CA ALA A 75 19.79 15.40 24.43
C ALA A 75 18.93 15.78 25.64
N ARG A 76 19.41 16.69 26.51
CA ARG A 76 18.65 17.22 27.65
C ARG A 76 17.37 17.92 27.20
N ASP A 77 17.45 18.77 26.17
CA ASP A 77 16.30 19.47 25.61
C ASP A 77 15.24 18.49 25.09
N PHE A 78 15.66 17.48 24.33
CA PHE A 78 14.75 16.47 23.78
C PHE A 78 14.11 15.59 24.87
N ILE A 79 14.88 15.11 25.85
CA ILE A 79 14.35 14.30 26.95
C ILE A 79 13.36 15.13 27.78
N THR A 80 13.67 16.40 28.05
CA THR A 80 12.74 17.31 28.72
C THR A 80 11.45 17.48 27.91
N GLN A 81 11.56 17.70 26.60
CA GLN A 81 10.41 17.79 25.69
C GLN A 81 9.54 16.52 25.72
N TYR A 82 10.16 15.33 25.75
CA TYR A 82 9.46 14.05 25.85
C TYR A 82 8.70 13.94 27.18
N TYR A 83 9.34 14.17 28.32
CA TYR A 83 8.68 14.07 29.64
C TYR A 83 7.63 15.16 29.86
N LEU A 84 7.81 16.35 29.29
CA LEU A 84 6.81 17.42 29.27
C LEU A 84 5.55 16.96 28.53
N SER A 85 5.69 16.26 27.40
CA SER A 85 4.53 15.74 26.64
C SER A 85 3.70 14.73 27.45
N LEU A 86 4.34 14.01 28.37
CA LEU A 86 3.71 13.06 29.29
C LEU A 86 3.16 13.71 30.56
N ARG A 87 3.35 15.04 30.74
CA ARG A 87 3.11 15.77 31.99
C ARG A 87 3.88 15.18 33.18
N ARG A 88 5.11 14.71 32.93
CA ARG A 88 6.01 14.08 33.90
C ARG A 88 7.38 14.75 33.98
N GLU A 89 7.47 16.00 33.53
CA GLU A 89 8.64 16.83 33.77
C GLU A 89 8.94 16.92 35.28
N ASN A 90 10.21 17.04 35.65
CA ASN A 90 10.71 17.07 37.04
C ASN A 90 10.35 15.83 37.91
N SER A 91 9.81 14.77 37.33
CA SER A 91 9.58 13.51 38.05
C SER A 91 10.90 12.78 38.35
N PRO A 92 10.91 11.85 39.34
CA PRO A 92 12.09 11.02 39.60
C PRO A 92 12.57 10.25 38.37
N ALA A 93 11.64 9.76 37.55
CA ALA A 93 11.94 9.08 36.30
C ALA A 93 12.60 10.01 35.26
N HIS A 94 12.14 11.27 35.17
CA HIS A 94 12.78 12.27 34.31
C HIS A 94 14.22 12.55 34.74
N ALA A 95 14.42 12.84 36.03
CA ALA A 95 15.75 13.12 36.58
C ALA A 95 16.70 11.91 36.44
N GLN A 96 16.18 10.70 36.61
CA GLN A 96 16.94 9.48 36.38
C GLN A 96 17.35 9.33 34.91
N ARG A 97 16.41 9.49 33.97
CA ARG A 97 16.70 9.37 32.55
C ARG A 97 17.74 10.37 32.07
N LEU A 98 17.69 11.61 32.56
CA LEU A 98 18.73 12.62 32.26
C LEU A 98 20.13 12.18 32.73
N ARG A 99 20.24 11.61 33.94
CA ARG A 99 21.52 11.08 34.45
C ARG A 99 22.02 9.89 33.64
N GLU A 100 21.13 8.99 33.21
CA GLU A 100 21.48 7.85 32.37
C GLU A 100 22.02 8.30 31.00
N VAL A 101 21.37 9.29 30.37
CA VAL A 101 21.82 9.87 29.10
C VAL A 101 23.16 10.57 29.26
N GLU A 102 23.34 11.36 30.32
CA GLU A 102 24.61 12.04 30.61
C GLU A 102 25.75 11.05 30.84
N ALA A 103 25.51 10.00 31.63
CA ALA A 103 26.49 8.93 31.86
C ALA A 103 26.84 8.18 30.55
N ALA A 104 25.84 7.88 29.71
CA ALA A 104 26.06 7.21 28.43
C ALA A 104 26.90 8.05 27.47
N ILE A 105 26.61 9.35 27.35
CA ILE A 105 27.39 10.29 26.52
C ILE A 105 28.82 10.38 27.04
N GLY A 106 29.01 10.51 28.36
CA GLY A 106 30.33 10.56 28.97
C GLY A 106 31.16 9.29 28.75
N ALA A 107 30.52 8.11 28.77
CA ALA A 107 31.20 6.83 28.62
C ALA A 107 31.46 6.42 27.16
N THR A 108 30.56 6.73 26.23
CA THR A 108 30.59 6.20 24.86
C THR A 108 30.68 7.26 23.76
N GLY A 109 30.59 8.55 24.13
CA GLY A 109 30.50 9.66 23.18
C GLY A 109 29.13 9.80 22.50
N THR A 110 28.14 8.97 22.86
CA THR A 110 26.77 9.02 22.33
C THR A 110 25.76 8.45 23.34
N TYR A 111 24.49 8.36 22.98
CA TYR A 111 23.46 7.67 23.77
C TYR A 111 22.45 6.96 22.88
N GLN A 112 21.63 6.11 23.49
CA GLN A 112 20.54 5.39 22.81
C GLN A 112 19.18 5.90 23.29
N LEU A 113 18.29 6.14 22.34
CA LEU A 113 16.88 6.42 22.62
C LEU A 113 16.17 5.14 23.08
N LEU A 114 15.21 5.27 23.99
CA LEU A 114 14.23 4.23 24.25
C LEU A 114 13.23 4.18 23.08
N GLU A 115 12.60 3.02 22.86
CA GLU A 115 11.59 2.89 21.80
C GLU A 115 10.46 3.95 21.89
N PRO A 116 9.88 4.26 23.07
CA PRO A 116 8.88 5.33 23.18
C PRO A 116 9.43 6.72 22.84
N GLU A 117 10.70 6.99 23.14
CA GLU A 117 11.37 8.24 22.80
C GLU A 117 11.60 8.34 21.28
N LEU A 118 12.01 7.23 20.64
CA LEU A 118 12.16 7.15 19.19
C LEU A 118 10.83 7.41 18.46
N VAL A 119 9.74 6.78 18.94
CA VAL A 119 8.40 6.97 18.38
C VAL A 119 7.94 8.42 18.53
N PHE A 120 8.13 9.00 19.71
CA PHE A 120 7.83 10.41 19.95
C PHE A 120 8.66 11.32 19.03
N GLY A 121 9.97 11.08 18.94
CA GLY A 121 10.88 11.89 18.14
C GLY A 121 10.53 11.88 16.65
N ALA A 122 10.23 10.70 16.09
CA ALA A 122 9.83 10.56 14.69
C ALA A 122 8.52 11.31 14.37
N LYS A 123 7.51 11.19 15.24
CA LYS A 123 6.24 11.91 15.09
C LYS A 123 6.42 13.42 15.20
N GLN A 124 7.25 13.88 16.12
CA GLN A 124 7.56 15.30 16.28
C GLN A 124 8.36 15.86 15.10
N ALA A 125 9.29 15.09 14.53
CA ALA A 125 9.99 15.48 13.30
C ALA A 125 9.03 15.71 12.14
N TRP A 126 8.01 14.85 11.98
CA TRP A 126 6.96 15.07 10.97
C TRP A 126 6.10 16.29 11.30
N ARG A 127 5.68 16.46 12.56
CA ARG A 127 4.93 17.63 13.02
C ARG A 127 5.68 18.96 12.78
N ASN A 128 7.01 18.92 12.83
CA ASN A 128 7.90 20.07 12.61
C ASN A 128 8.29 20.27 11.15
N ALA A 129 7.91 19.37 10.23
CA ALA A 129 8.29 19.46 8.82
C ALA A 129 7.54 20.59 8.08
N ALA A 130 8.16 21.78 8.03
CA ALA A 130 7.56 23.01 7.50
C ALA A 130 7.04 22.92 6.05
N ARG A 131 7.59 21.99 5.26
CA ARG A 131 7.22 21.76 3.84
C ARG A 131 6.14 20.69 3.63
N CYS A 132 5.61 20.10 4.70
CA CYS A 132 4.60 19.05 4.61
C CYS A 132 3.19 19.60 4.86
N VAL A 133 2.32 19.52 3.85
CA VAL A 133 0.90 19.91 3.94
C VAL A 133 0.06 18.86 4.69
N GLY A 134 0.46 17.58 4.67
CA GLY A 134 -0.28 16.47 5.28
C GLY A 134 -0.17 16.33 6.80
N ARG A 135 0.31 17.36 7.52
CA ARG A 135 0.69 17.26 8.93
C ARG A 135 -0.46 17.06 9.90
N ILE A 136 -1.73 17.22 9.51
CA ILE A 136 -2.86 16.87 10.38
C ILE A 136 -2.82 15.39 10.85
N GLN A 137 -2.13 14.52 10.09
CA GLN A 137 -1.98 13.10 10.37
C GLN A 137 -0.76 12.77 11.24
N TRP A 138 0.00 13.76 11.71
CA TRP A 138 1.33 13.57 12.34
C TRP A 138 1.37 12.52 13.46
N ASN A 139 0.27 12.37 14.21
CA ASN A 139 0.19 11.43 15.32
C ASN A 139 -0.15 9.99 14.91
N LYS A 140 -0.56 9.76 13.66
CA LYS A 140 -0.89 8.45 13.06
C LYS A 140 0.26 7.92 12.20
N LEU A 141 1.43 7.76 12.80
CA LEU A 141 2.63 7.24 12.15
C LEU A 141 3.02 5.90 12.77
N GLN A 142 3.12 4.85 11.96
CA GLN A 142 3.75 3.59 12.38
C GLN A 142 5.27 3.75 12.34
N VAL A 143 5.95 3.36 13.41
CA VAL A 143 7.41 3.38 13.48
C VAL A 143 7.90 1.94 13.49
N PHE A 144 8.79 1.59 12.57
CA PHE A 144 9.54 0.35 12.58
C PHE A 144 10.93 0.64 13.11
N ASP A 145 11.23 0.13 14.30
CA ASP A 145 12.57 0.20 14.88
C ASP A 145 13.47 -0.85 14.20
N ALA A 146 14.40 -0.38 13.40
CA ALA A 146 15.40 -1.19 12.70
C ALA A 146 16.82 -0.80 13.14
N ARG A 147 16.98 -0.25 14.35
CA ARG A 147 18.29 0.17 14.90
C ARG A 147 19.23 -1.00 15.20
N ASP A 148 18.70 -2.22 15.25
CA ASP A 148 19.49 -3.45 15.40
C ASP A 148 19.90 -4.06 14.04
N CYS A 149 19.55 -3.41 12.91
CA CYS A 149 19.91 -3.87 11.58
C CYS A 149 21.44 -3.97 11.43
N ALA A 150 21.92 -5.15 11.05
CA ALA A 150 23.34 -5.46 10.98
C ALA A 150 23.88 -5.52 9.53
N SER A 151 23.02 -5.75 8.54
CA SER A 151 23.44 -5.93 7.14
C SER A 151 22.52 -5.24 6.13
N VAL A 152 23.02 -5.03 4.91
CA VAL A 152 22.20 -4.51 3.79
C VAL A 152 21.08 -5.46 3.37
N GLY A 153 21.23 -6.77 3.58
CA GLY A 153 20.17 -7.76 3.32
C GLY A 153 19.02 -7.68 4.33
N GLU A 154 19.32 -7.43 5.60
CA GLU A 154 18.31 -7.13 6.62
C GLU A 154 17.64 -5.78 6.34
N MET A 155 18.43 -4.77 5.95
CA MET A 155 17.92 -3.46 5.56
C MET A 155 16.87 -3.60 4.44
N PHE A 156 17.17 -4.35 3.39
CA PHE A 156 16.23 -4.65 2.31
C PHE A 156 14.94 -5.34 2.81
N SER A 157 15.07 -6.28 3.76
CA SER A 157 13.93 -7.01 4.34
C SER A 157 13.00 -6.08 5.14
N PHE A 158 13.58 -5.16 5.92
CA PHE A 158 12.82 -4.11 6.60
C PHE A 158 12.11 -3.17 5.63
N LEU A 159 12.76 -2.80 4.51
CA LEU A 159 12.15 -1.96 3.47
C LEU A 159 10.99 -2.67 2.76
N CYS A 160 11.12 -3.96 2.46
CA CYS A 160 10.01 -4.75 1.90
C CYS A 160 8.82 -4.81 2.86
N THR A 161 9.08 -5.00 4.15
CA THR A 161 8.05 -5.00 5.21
C THR A 161 7.37 -3.64 5.31
N HIS A 162 8.15 -2.55 5.25
CA HIS A 162 7.64 -1.18 5.22
C HIS A 162 6.70 -0.97 4.02
N ILE A 163 7.15 -1.29 2.80
CA ILE A 163 6.35 -1.10 1.58
C ILE A 163 5.06 -1.91 1.67
N GLN A 164 5.11 -3.19 2.08
CA GLN A 164 3.91 -4.00 2.20
C GLN A 164 2.93 -3.42 3.23
N TYR A 165 3.43 -3.04 4.41
CA TYR A 165 2.61 -2.44 5.45
C TYR A 165 1.98 -1.13 4.97
N ALA A 166 2.78 -0.25 4.39
CA ALA A 166 2.34 1.07 3.98
C ALA A 166 1.37 1.00 2.80
N THR A 167 1.60 0.13 1.81
CA THR A 167 0.74 -0.02 0.64
C THR A 167 -0.63 -0.59 1.00
N ASN A 168 -0.70 -1.58 1.91
CA ASN A 168 -1.97 -2.10 2.46
C ASN A 168 -3.11 -2.27 1.42
N ARG A 169 -2.75 -2.82 0.25
CA ARG A 169 -3.68 -3.06 -0.89
C ARG A 169 -4.44 -1.82 -1.37
N GLY A 170 -3.80 -0.66 -1.32
CA GLY A 170 -4.37 0.61 -1.74
C GLY A 170 -4.83 1.49 -0.59
N ASN A 171 -5.14 0.93 0.59
CA ASN A 171 -5.51 1.72 1.77
C ASN A 171 -4.25 2.22 2.51
N ILE A 172 -3.58 3.20 1.91
CA ILE A 172 -2.22 3.63 2.28
C ILE A 172 -2.13 4.03 3.76
N ARG A 173 -1.10 3.54 4.44
CA ARG A 173 -0.77 3.85 5.84
C ARG A 173 0.56 4.57 5.93
N SER A 174 0.63 5.63 6.75
CA SER A 174 1.89 6.33 7.02
C SER A 174 2.80 5.47 7.91
N ALA A 175 4.03 5.27 7.47
CA ALA A 175 5.06 4.57 8.23
C ALA A 175 6.44 5.24 8.08
N ILE A 176 7.32 4.95 9.03
CA ILE A 176 8.75 5.26 8.99
C ILE A 176 9.53 4.03 9.47
N THR A 177 10.63 3.71 8.80
CA THR A 177 11.60 2.70 9.28
C THR A 177 12.87 3.42 9.66
N ILE A 178 13.36 3.23 10.89
CA ILE A 178 14.53 3.96 11.40
C ILE A 178 15.69 2.97 11.56
N PHE A 179 16.71 3.12 10.73
CA PHE A 179 17.94 2.32 10.76
C PHE A 179 18.93 2.85 11.81
N PRO A 180 20.07 2.17 12.06
CA PRO A 180 20.99 2.57 13.11
C PRO A 180 21.46 4.02 12.96
N GLN A 181 21.56 4.72 14.09
CA GLN A 181 22.08 6.08 14.15
C GLN A 181 23.56 6.13 13.75
N ARG A 182 24.00 7.29 13.27
CA ARG A 182 25.41 7.60 13.07
C ARG A 182 26.17 7.46 14.39
N THR A 183 27.31 6.80 14.36
CA THR A 183 28.16 6.56 15.52
C THR A 183 29.62 6.87 15.19
N PRO A 184 30.43 7.32 16.17
CA PRO A 184 31.83 7.64 15.91
C PRO A 184 32.58 6.38 15.46
N GLY A 185 33.43 6.50 14.44
CA GLY A 185 34.28 5.40 13.95
C GLY A 185 33.57 4.31 13.15
N ARG A 186 32.24 4.40 12.98
CA ARG A 186 31.43 3.47 12.16
C ARG A 186 30.82 4.24 10.99
N GLY A 187 30.84 3.65 9.80
CA GLY A 187 30.17 4.25 8.65
C GLY A 187 28.64 4.28 8.76
N ASP A 188 27.98 5.02 7.88
CA ASP A 188 26.53 5.18 7.89
C ASP A 188 25.80 4.05 7.16
N PHE A 189 24.58 3.73 7.63
CA PHE A 189 23.55 3.15 6.76
C PHE A 189 22.97 4.25 5.87
N ARG A 190 22.89 4.01 4.56
CA ARG A 190 22.32 4.97 3.60
C ARG A 190 21.48 4.27 2.54
N ILE A 191 20.39 4.92 2.13
CA ILE A 191 19.63 4.57 0.92
C ILE A 191 19.96 5.63 -0.12
N TRP A 192 20.49 5.22 -1.27
CA TRP A 192 20.92 6.18 -2.30
C TRP A 192 19.73 6.66 -3.13
N ASN A 193 18.68 5.86 -3.24
CA ASN A 193 17.44 6.26 -3.88
C ASN A 193 16.82 7.46 -3.15
N THR A 194 16.27 8.40 -3.90
CA THR A 194 15.55 9.55 -3.32
C THR A 194 14.18 9.15 -2.76
N GLN A 195 13.55 8.15 -3.36
CA GLN A 195 12.35 7.49 -2.86
C GLN A 195 12.49 5.97 -3.01
N LEU A 196 11.78 5.18 -2.18
CA LEU A 196 11.84 3.71 -2.25
C LEU A 196 11.36 3.17 -3.59
N ILE A 197 10.34 3.79 -4.19
CA ILE A 197 9.81 3.43 -5.49
C ILE A 197 9.95 4.64 -6.40
N ARG A 198 10.67 4.48 -7.51
CA ARG A 198 10.75 5.46 -8.60
C ARG A 198 10.94 4.74 -9.93
N TYR A 199 10.55 5.42 -11.02
CA TYR A 199 10.81 4.93 -12.37
C TYR A 199 12.18 5.36 -12.89
N ALA A 200 12.82 4.49 -13.65
CA ALA A 200 14.07 4.75 -14.35
C ALA A 200 13.92 5.79 -15.47
N GLY A 201 15.02 6.42 -15.86
CA GLY A 201 15.11 7.34 -16.99
C GLY A 201 16.27 7.01 -17.92
N TYR A 202 15.99 6.94 -19.22
CA TYR A 202 16.91 6.42 -20.22
C TYR A 202 17.15 7.39 -21.39
N ARG A 203 18.36 7.89 -21.56
CA ARG A 203 18.78 8.66 -22.75
C ARG A 203 18.85 7.73 -23.96
N GLN A 204 18.13 8.10 -24.99
CA GLN A 204 18.11 7.38 -26.26
C GLN A 204 19.23 7.88 -27.18
N PRO A 205 19.66 7.07 -28.18
CA PRO A 205 20.67 7.47 -29.14
C PRO A 205 20.32 8.72 -29.97
N ASP A 206 19.03 9.01 -30.15
CA ASP A 206 18.52 10.19 -30.86
C ASP A 206 18.48 11.47 -29.99
N GLY A 207 18.93 11.38 -28.73
CA GLY A 207 18.92 12.49 -27.77
C GLY A 207 17.62 12.64 -26.98
N SER A 208 16.57 11.86 -27.30
CA SER A 208 15.35 11.82 -26.50
C SER A 208 15.56 11.08 -25.18
N VAL A 209 14.59 11.19 -24.26
CA VAL A 209 14.60 10.47 -22.99
C VAL A 209 13.35 9.62 -22.88
N ARG A 210 13.52 8.35 -22.52
CA ARG A 210 12.44 7.42 -22.21
C ARG A 210 12.37 7.17 -20.70
N GLY A 211 11.19 7.21 -20.11
CA GLY A 211 11.02 7.08 -18.66
C GLY A 211 11.05 8.43 -17.94
N ASP A 212 11.58 8.48 -16.71
CA ASP A 212 11.63 9.69 -15.88
C ASP A 212 12.98 10.43 -16.02
N PRO A 213 13.06 11.58 -16.70
CA PRO A 213 14.33 12.30 -16.88
C PRO A 213 15.01 12.74 -15.58
N ALA A 214 14.25 12.92 -14.50
CA ALA A 214 14.83 13.28 -13.20
C ALA A 214 15.62 12.13 -12.55
N ASN A 215 15.58 10.94 -13.12
CA ASN A 215 16.29 9.77 -12.64
C ASN A 215 17.41 9.30 -13.56
N ILE A 216 17.73 10.04 -14.63
CA ILE A 216 18.81 9.64 -15.53
C ILE A 216 20.11 9.43 -14.75
N ASP A 217 20.49 10.33 -13.84
CA ASP A 217 21.77 10.25 -13.13
C ASP A 217 21.88 9.00 -12.24
N ILE A 218 20.78 8.54 -11.64
CA ILE A 218 20.76 7.31 -10.84
C ILE A 218 20.56 6.05 -11.70
N THR A 219 19.92 6.19 -12.87
CA THR A 219 19.59 5.09 -13.80
C THR A 219 20.77 4.73 -14.69
N GLU A 220 21.30 5.72 -15.39
CA GLU A 220 22.13 5.59 -16.57
C GLU A 220 23.51 6.21 -16.42
N VAL A 221 24.39 5.71 -17.27
CA VAL A 221 25.64 6.34 -17.62
C VAL A 221 25.49 7.02 -18.97
N GLY A 222 25.66 8.33 -19.01
CA GLY A 222 26.17 8.97 -20.21
C GLY A 222 27.66 8.69 -20.36
N ARG A 223 28.12 8.24 -21.53
CA ARG A 223 29.51 8.53 -21.92
C ARG A 223 29.74 10.04 -21.75
N PRO A 224 30.91 10.51 -21.27
CA PRO A 224 31.20 11.93 -21.35
C PRO A 224 31.08 12.35 -22.83
N PRO A 225 30.52 13.53 -23.13
CA PRO A 225 30.50 14.02 -24.51
C PRO A 225 31.94 14.07 -25.02
N CYS A 226 32.27 13.20 -25.97
CA CYS A 226 33.49 13.34 -26.74
C CYS A 226 33.31 14.59 -27.61
N ILE A 227 34.07 15.64 -27.34
CA ILE A 227 34.18 16.75 -28.29
C ILE A 227 34.84 16.17 -29.55
N PRO A 228 34.26 16.35 -30.75
CA PRO A 228 34.95 16.02 -31.99
C PRO A 228 36.27 16.80 -32.01
N GLY A 229 37.39 16.10 -32.04
CA GLY A 229 38.67 16.74 -32.33
C GLY A 229 38.61 17.38 -33.73
N PRO A 230 39.45 18.40 -34.00
CA PRO A 230 39.57 18.94 -35.35
C PRO A 230 39.86 17.81 -36.37
N PRO A 231 39.36 17.92 -37.60
CA PRO A 231 39.44 16.85 -38.58
C PRO A 231 40.91 16.46 -38.81
N GLY A 232 41.26 15.19 -38.56
CA GLY A 232 42.59 14.64 -38.85
C GLY A 232 43.33 13.92 -37.72
N ARG A 233 42.78 13.79 -36.50
CA ARG A 233 43.39 12.95 -35.43
C ARG A 233 42.36 12.10 -34.68
N PRO A 234 42.45 10.75 -34.73
CA PRO A 234 41.57 9.88 -33.96
C PRO A 234 42.17 9.61 -32.57
N ARG A 235 42.09 10.59 -31.65
CA ARG A 235 42.25 10.33 -30.21
C ARG A 235 41.30 11.19 -29.39
N CYS A 236 40.34 10.54 -28.75
CA CYS A 236 39.50 11.13 -27.72
C CYS A 236 40.30 11.24 -26.42
N HIS A 237 40.38 12.43 -25.81
CA HIS A 237 40.96 12.60 -24.48
C HIS A 237 39.84 12.72 -23.42
N PRO A 238 39.83 11.91 -22.35
CA PRO A 238 38.95 12.10 -21.21
C PRO A 238 39.37 13.33 -20.38
N ARG A 239 38.41 14.07 -19.80
CA ARG A 239 38.69 15.11 -18.80
C ARG A 239 39.23 14.45 -17.51
N PRO A 240 40.28 14.99 -16.88
CA PRO A 240 40.81 14.42 -15.62
C PRO A 240 39.92 14.62 -14.39
N ASP A 241 38.93 15.54 -14.42
CA ASP A 241 38.28 16.04 -13.20
C ASP A 241 36.76 15.74 -13.10
N ALA A 242 36.27 14.68 -13.75
CA ALA A 242 34.85 14.30 -13.69
C ALA A 242 34.65 12.84 -13.27
N ALA A 243 34.96 12.52 -12.03
CA ALA A 243 34.52 11.28 -11.40
C ALA A 243 33.13 11.50 -10.77
N ALA A 244 32.07 11.20 -11.53
CA ALA A 244 30.71 11.06 -10.99
C ALA A 244 30.23 9.63 -11.27
N PRO A 245 29.78 8.88 -10.26
CA PRO A 245 29.58 7.45 -10.38
C PRO A 245 28.26 7.09 -11.05
N GLN A 246 28.38 6.05 -11.85
CA GLN A 246 27.39 5.34 -12.63
C GLN A 246 26.74 4.33 -11.68
N LEU A 247 25.46 4.40 -11.36
CA LEU A 247 24.96 3.70 -10.15
C LEU A 247 24.30 2.35 -10.45
N CYS A 248 23.05 2.32 -10.92
CA CYS A 248 22.33 1.04 -11.04
C CYS A 248 22.92 0.09 -12.12
N VAL A 249 23.20 0.58 -13.33
CA VAL A 249 23.74 -0.26 -14.41
C VAL A 249 25.17 -0.74 -14.10
N HIS A 250 26.00 0.10 -13.47
CA HIS A 250 27.38 -0.25 -13.08
C HIS A 250 27.42 -1.36 -12.03
N HIS A 251 26.50 -1.32 -11.06
CA HIS A 251 26.37 -2.35 -10.04
C HIS A 251 25.68 -3.64 -10.55
N GLY A 252 25.36 -3.72 -11.84
CA GLY A 252 24.94 -4.95 -12.52
C GLY A 252 23.46 -5.07 -12.84
N TRP A 253 22.68 -4.00 -12.71
CA TRP A 253 21.26 -4.01 -13.12
C TRP A 253 21.11 -4.05 -14.63
N SER A 254 20.23 -4.93 -15.13
CA SER A 254 19.87 -4.99 -16.55
C SER A 254 18.56 -4.22 -16.77
N PRO A 255 18.60 -3.03 -17.38
CA PRO A 255 17.41 -2.20 -17.57
C PRO A 255 16.44 -2.85 -18.57
N GLY A 256 15.14 -2.73 -18.30
CA GLY A 256 14.08 -3.18 -19.21
C GLY A 256 13.90 -2.27 -20.43
N GLY A 257 14.37 -1.02 -20.34
CA GLY A 257 14.21 0.01 -21.37
C GLY A 257 12.78 0.52 -21.53
N GLY A 258 11.90 0.27 -20.56
CA GLY A 258 10.51 0.68 -20.56
C GLY A 258 10.28 2.12 -20.05
N ARG A 259 9.06 2.62 -20.27
CA ARG A 259 8.65 3.97 -19.81
C ARG A 259 8.42 4.04 -18.30
N PHE A 260 8.17 2.90 -17.65
CA PHE A 260 7.79 2.80 -16.23
C PHE A 260 8.53 1.64 -15.56
N ASP A 261 9.83 1.53 -15.81
CA ASP A 261 10.66 0.51 -15.17
C ASP A 261 10.98 0.94 -13.74
N VAL A 262 10.64 0.12 -12.75
CA VAL A 262 10.93 0.42 -11.34
C VAL A 262 12.43 0.27 -11.08
N LEU A 263 13.03 1.30 -10.48
CA LEU A 263 14.43 1.27 -10.07
C LEU A 263 14.67 0.25 -8.94
N PRO A 264 15.80 -0.48 -8.95
CA PRO A 264 16.23 -1.24 -7.78
C PRO A 264 16.64 -0.29 -6.64
N LEU A 265 16.66 -0.81 -5.42
CA LEU A 265 17.20 -0.12 -4.26
C LEU A 265 18.73 -0.25 -4.22
N LEU A 266 19.43 0.87 -4.02
CA LEU A 266 20.86 0.96 -3.73
C LEU A 266 21.04 1.21 -2.24
N LEU A 267 21.48 0.17 -1.54
CA LEU A 267 21.58 0.14 -0.08
C LEU A 267 23.04 0.07 0.34
N GLN A 268 23.45 0.94 1.25
CA GLN A 268 24.81 0.99 1.78
C GLN A 268 24.80 0.64 3.27
N GLY A 269 25.70 -0.27 3.66
CA GLY A 269 26.05 -0.54 5.05
C GLY A 269 27.29 0.25 5.52
N PRO A 270 27.62 0.20 6.81
CA PRO A 270 28.72 0.99 7.40
C PRO A 270 30.10 0.79 6.78
N GLU A 271 30.44 -0.46 6.44
CA GLU A 271 31.78 -0.82 5.95
C GLU A 271 31.74 -1.44 4.56
N GLU A 272 30.56 -1.52 3.96
CA GLU A 272 30.30 -2.22 2.71
C GLU A 272 30.05 -1.23 1.56
N PRO A 273 30.46 -1.57 0.32
CA PRO A 273 30.03 -0.81 -0.85
C PRO A 273 28.50 -0.93 -1.03
N PRO A 274 27.86 0.06 -1.68
CA PRO A 274 26.43 -0.02 -1.94
C PRO A 274 26.06 -1.25 -2.78
N GLU A 275 24.97 -1.90 -2.39
CA GLU A 275 24.45 -3.10 -3.01
C GLU A 275 23.07 -2.87 -3.63
N LEU A 276 22.84 -3.53 -4.77
CA LEU A 276 21.59 -3.46 -5.51
C LEU A 276 20.60 -4.55 -5.11
N PHE A 277 19.35 -4.14 -4.89
CA PHE A 277 18.24 -5.03 -4.59
C PHE A 277 17.02 -4.68 -5.47
N PRO A 278 16.66 -5.52 -6.45
CA PRO A 278 15.41 -5.37 -7.18
C PRO A 278 14.22 -5.50 -6.24
N LEU A 279 13.26 -4.58 -6.34
CA LEU A 279 12.01 -4.68 -5.59
C LEU A 279 11.14 -5.82 -6.16
N PRO A 280 10.53 -6.66 -5.31
CA PRO A 280 9.55 -7.63 -5.75
C PRO A 280 8.34 -6.91 -6.41
N PRO A 281 7.97 -7.23 -7.67
CA PRO A 281 6.89 -6.55 -8.37
C PRO A 281 5.55 -6.55 -7.62
N GLU A 282 5.28 -7.61 -6.85
CA GLU A 282 4.08 -7.76 -6.03
C GLU A 282 3.96 -6.76 -4.88
N LEU A 283 5.06 -6.12 -4.47
CA LEU A 283 5.06 -5.05 -3.47
C LEU A 283 4.79 -3.68 -4.08
N VAL A 284 4.98 -3.54 -5.40
CA VAL A 284 4.83 -2.28 -6.11
C VAL A 284 3.43 -2.18 -6.70
N LEU A 285 2.51 -1.61 -5.92
CA LEU A 285 1.18 -1.29 -6.42
C LEU A 285 1.25 -0.09 -7.38
N GLU A 286 0.84 -0.30 -8.62
CA GLU A 286 0.72 0.75 -9.64
C GLU A 286 -0.75 0.99 -10.01
N VAL A 287 -1.08 2.24 -10.31
CA VAL A 287 -2.40 2.66 -10.78
C VAL A 287 -2.31 3.06 -12.26
N PRO A 288 -2.91 2.30 -13.19
CA PRO A 288 -3.09 2.74 -14.57
C PRO A 288 -3.97 3.99 -14.63
N LEU A 289 -3.58 4.98 -15.42
CA LEU A 289 -4.29 6.25 -15.49
C LEU A 289 -5.32 6.26 -16.62
N GLN A 290 -6.54 6.66 -16.28
CA GLN A 290 -7.70 6.79 -17.15
C GLN A 290 -8.49 8.05 -16.80
N HIS A 291 -9.15 8.64 -17.79
CA HIS A 291 -9.99 9.82 -17.60
C HIS A 291 -11.48 9.42 -17.51
N PRO A 292 -12.30 10.08 -16.68
CA PRO A 292 -13.73 9.79 -16.59
C PRO A 292 -14.51 10.11 -17.88
N THR A 293 -14.04 11.08 -18.67
CA THR A 293 -14.75 11.58 -19.87
C THR A 293 -13.93 11.52 -21.16
N LEU A 294 -12.60 11.44 -21.07
CA LEU A 294 -11.70 11.44 -22.23
C LEU A 294 -11.21 10.01 -22.45
N GLU A 295 -11.99 9.22 -23.18
CA GLU A 295 -11.74 7.77 -23.35
C GLU A 295 -10.33 7.46 -23.87
N TRP A 296 -9.82 8.30 -24.78
CA TRP A 296 -8.48 8.17 -25.35
C TRP A 296 -7.34 8.32 -24.32
N PHE A 297 -7.60 8.85 -23.12
CA PHE A 297 -6.56 9.07 -22.12
C PHE A 297 -5.92 7.75 -21.67
N GLY A 298 -6.71 6.67 -21.58
CA GLY A 298 -6.21 5.33 -21.24
C GLY A 298 -5.24 4.77 -22.29
N GLU A 299 -5.35 5.22 -23.55
CA GLU A 299 -4.47 4.81 -24.65
C GLU A 299 -3.05 5.36 -24.51
N LEU A 300 -2.85 6.41 -23.70
CA LEU A 300 -1.52 6.96 -23.41
C LEU A 300 -0.63 5.96 -22.63
N GLY A 301 -1.22 4.89 -22.08
CA GLY A 301 -0.51 3.84 -21.37
C GLY A 301 0.21 4.34 -20.11
N LEU A 302 -0.31 5.40 -19.49
CA LEU A 302 0.27 6.01 -18.30
C LEU A 302 -0.08 5.20 -17.05
N ARG A 303 0.84 5.19 -16.09
CA ARG A 303 0.64 4.62 -14.76
C ARG A 303 1.53 5.33 -13.74
N TRP A 304 1.16 5.23 -12.47
CA TRP A 304 2.00 5.71 -11.38
C TRP A 304 1.93 4.78 -10.18
N TYR A 305 3.04 4.60 -9.47
CA TYR A 305 3.09 3.82 -8.23
C TYR A 305 2.31 4.52 -7.11
N ALA A 306 1.63 3.74 -6.27
CA ALA A 306 0.69 4.24 -5.27
C ALA A 306 1.36 4.85 -4.03
N LEU A 307 2.61 4.49 -3.74
CA LEU A 307 3.27 4.76 -2.46
C LEU A 307 4.38 5.82 -2.58
N PRO A 308 4.18 7.07 -2.12
CA PRO A 308 5.23 8.08 -2.02
C PRO A 308 6.07 7.87 -0.75
N ALA A 309 7.21 7.20 -0.88
CA ALA A 309 8.11 6.92 0.24
C ALA A 309 9.46 7.61 0.06
N VAL A 310 9.70 8.73 0.76
CA VAL A 310 10.98 9.46 0.76
C VAL A 310 12.02 8.63 1.50
N SER A 311 13.22 8.48 0.94
CA SER A 311 14.25 7.58 1.49
C SER A 311 15.63 8.17 1.71
N ASN A 312 15.90 9.39 1.23
CA ASN A 312 17.22 10.02 1.31
C ASN A 312 17.34 11.16 2.34
N MET A 313 16.32 11.37 3.19
CA MET A 313 16.39 12.37 4.26
C MET A 313 17.01 11.78 5.54
N LEU A 314 17.72 12.63 6.27
CA LEU A 314 18.27 12.34 7.59
C LEU A 314 17.24 12.74 8.66
N LEU A 315 16.98 11.87 9.63
CA LEU A 315 16.17 12.19 10.81
C LEU A 315 17.09 12.62 11.96
N GLU A 316 16.79 13.73 12.60
CA GLU A 316 17.52 14.22 13.78
C GLU A 316 16.62 14.25 15.01
N ILE A 317 17.06 13.64 16.10
CA ILE A 317 16.34 13.56 17.39
C ILE A 317 17.35 13.75 18.52
N GLY A 318 17.22 14.82 19.33
CA GLY A 318 18.07 15.03 20.51
C GLY A 318 19.57 15.08 20.22
N GLY A 319 19.94 15.59 19.04
CA GLY A 319 21.33 15.62 18.57
C GLY A 319 21.84 14.31 17.94
N LEU A 320 21.06 13.22 18.02
CA LEU A 320 21.34 11.98 17.29
C LEU A 320 20.89 12.10 15.84
N GLU A 321 21.68 11.54 14.94
CA GLU A 321 21.47 11.57 13.50
C GLU A 321 21.20 10.16 12.98
N PHE A 322 20.10 10.00 12.25
CA PHE A 322 19.68 8.75 11.61
C PHE A 322 19.73 8.93 10.09
N PRO A 323 20.86 8.58 9.43
CA PRO A 323 21.08 8.88 8.01
C PRO A 323 20.21 8.08 7.04
N ALA A 324 19.58 7.00 7.52
CA ALA A 324 18.60 6.22 6.79
C ALA A 324 17.32 6.08 7.63
N ALA A 325 16.30 6.88 7.29
CA ALA A 325 15.01 6.84 7.95
C ALA A 325 13.87 7.00 6.93
N PRO A 326 13.67 6.06 5.98
CA PRO A 326 12.65 6.19 4.96
C PRO A 326 11.25 6.25 5.56
N PHE A 327 10.43 7.15 5.04
CA PHE A 327 9.05 7.36 5.49
C PHE A 327 8.10 7.61 4.33
N ASN A 328 6.83 7.30 4.54
CA ASN A 328 5.78 7.52 3.56
C ASN A 328 4.54 8.19 4.17
N GLY A 329 3.79 8.86 3.29
CA GLY A 329 2.38 9.16 3.48
C GLY A 329 1.59 8.59 2.31
N TRP A 330 0.58 9.33 1.85
CA TRP A 330 -0.09 9.11 0.58
C TRP A 330 0.00 10.36 -0.30
N TYR A 331 -0.25 10.20 -1.59
CA TYR A 331 -0.12 11.28 -2.55
C TYR A 331 -1.19 12.36 -2.38
N MET A 332 -0.79 13.61 -2.61
CA MET A 332 -1.66 14.65 -3.13
C MET A 332 -1.68 14.58 -4.66
N SER A 333 -2.85 14.68 -5.30
CA SER A 333 -3.00 14.45 -6.75
C SER A 333 -2.07 15.31 -7.61
N SER A 334 -1.83 16.56 -7.22
CA SER A 334 -0.98 17.50 -7.95
C SER A 334 0.52 17.17 -7.91
N GLU A 335 0.96 16.31 -7.00
CA GLU A 335 2.31 15.74 -7.06
C GLU A 335 2.49 14.87 -8.31
N ILE A 336 1.48 14.06 -8.65
CA ILE A 336 1.51 13.21 -9.84
C ILE A 336 1.10 14.03 -11.06
N GLY A 337 -0.12 14.60 -11.04
CA GLY A 337 -0.74 15.24 -12.19
C GLY A 337 0.05 16.45 -12.68
N THR A 338 0.38 17.37 -11.78
CA THR A 338 1.10 18.59 -12.14
C THR A 338 2.61 18.35 -12.19
N ARG A 339 3.22 17.82 -11.12
CA ARG A 339 4.70 17.75 -11.06
C ARG A 339 5.29 16.58 -11.85
N ASN A 340 4.81 15.35 -11.63
CA ASN A 340 5.43 14.20 -12.29
C ASN A 340 5.08 14.12 -13.77
N LEU A 341 3.82 14.38 -14.13
CA LEU A 341 3.35 14.24 -15.51
C LEU A 341 3.55 15.51 -16.34
N CYS A 342 3.36 16.71 -15.78
CA CYS A 342 3.33 17.95 -16.56
C CYS A 342 4.62 18.79 -16.55
N ASP A 343 5.51 18.66 -15.54
CA ASP A 343 6.80 19.37 -15.55
C ASP A 343 7.60 19.01 -16.82
N SER A 344 8.20 20.02 -17.46
CA SER A 344 8.92 19.86 -18.73
C SER A 344 10.20 19.03 -18.58
N GLN A 345 10.81 19.06 -17.40
CA GLN A 345 11.97 18.23 -17.03
C GLN A 345 11.58 16.84 -16.48
N ARG A 346 10.30 16.46 -16.57
CA ARG A 346 9.75 15.16 -16.14
C ARG A 346 9.11 14.46 -17.35
N TYR A 347 7.89 13.94 -17.24
CA TYR A 347 7.23 13.26 -18.35
C TYR A 347 6.68 14.21 -19.42
N ASN A 348 6.62 15.52 -19.14
CA ASN A 348 6.25 16.58 -20.09
C ASN A 348 5.01 16.28 -20.95
N LEU A 349 3.92 15.84 -20.29
CA LEU A 349 2.72 15.32 -20.94
C LEU A 349 1.81 16.40 -21.55
N LEU A 350 1.92 17.66 -21.10
CA LEU A 350 1.00 18.74 -21.48
C LEU A 350 0.79 18.91 -22.99
N PRO A 351 1.83 18.92 -23.85
CA PRO A 351 1.63 19.11 -25.29
C PRO A 351 0.81 17.99 -25.92
N GLU A 352 1.05 16.73 -25.55
CA GLU A 352 0.34 15.58 -26.11
C GLU A 352 -1.13 15.56 -25.71
N VAL A 353 -1.43 15.86 -24.43
CA VAL A 353 -2.80 15.96 -23.93
C VAL A 353 -3.55 17.11 -24.61
N ALA A 354 -2.92 18.27 -24.75
CA ALA A 354 -3.56 19.43 -25.38
C ALA A 354 -3.91 19.18 -26.86
N LEU A 355 -3.03 18.50 -27.60
CA LEU A 355 -3.29 18.11 -28.99
C LEU A 355 -4.46 17.12 -29.10
N ARG A 356 -4.52 16.10 -28.23
CA ARG A 356 -5.64 15.15 -28.21
C ARG A 356 -6.96 15.77 -27.74
N MET A 357 -6.91 16.86 -26.97
CA MET A 357 -8.08 17.67 -26.63
C MET A 357 -8.51 18.65 -27.74
N GLY A 358 -7.75 18.78 -28.84
CA GLY A 358 -8.04 19.73 -29.90
C GLY A 358 -7.83 21.20 -29.49
N LEU A 359 -6.98 21.48 -28.50
CA LEU A 359 -6.70 22.83 -28.04
C LEU A 359 -5.71 23.54 -28.98
N ASP A 360 -5.87 24.86 -29.15
CA ASP A 360 -4.90 25.66 -29.89
C ASP A 360 -3.62 25.86 -29.05
N THR A 361 -2.57 25.08 -29.37
CA THR A 361 -1.28 25.12 -28.69
C THR A 361 -0.33 26.19 -29.22
N ARG A 362 -0.72 26.96 -30.25
CA ARG A 362 0.17 27.94 -30.92
C ARG A 362 0.36 29.21 -30.11
N THR A 363 -0.64 29.60 -29.32
CA THR A 363 -0.59 30.80 -28.48
C THR A 363 -0.78 30.44 -27.01
N THR A 364 -0.05 31.10 -26.12
CA THR A 364 -0.23 30.94 -24.67
C THR A 364 -1.53 31.57 -24.17
N SER A 365 -2.09 32.55 -24.89
CA SER A 365 -3.34 33.23 -24.52
C SER A 365 -4.58 32.35 -24.60
N SER A 366 -4.53 31.19 -25.29
CA SER A 366 -5.62 30.21 -25.30
C SER A 366 -5.75 29.44 -23.97
N LEU A 367 -4.75 29.58 -23.08
CA LEU A 367 -4.66 28.89 -21.80
C LEU A 367 -4.71 27.36 -21.94
N TRP A 368 -4.17 26.84 -23.05
CA TRP A 368 -4.21 25.41 -23.33
C TRP A 368 -3.47 24.57 -22.28
N LYS A 369 -2.39 25.11 -21.70
CA LYS A 369 -1.60 24.44 -20.65
C LYS A 369 -2.44 24.26 -19.38
N ASP A 370 -3.16 25.30 -18.97
CA ASP A 370 -4.02 25.30 -17.79
C ASP A 370 -5.15 24.28 -17.95
N LYS A 371 -5.84 24.30 -19.09
CA LYS A 371 -6.89 23.33 -19.42
C LYS A 371 -6.37 21.88 -19.39
N ALA A 372 -5.26 21.61 -20.08
CA ALA A 372 -4.66 20.28 -20.11
C ALA A 372 -4.19 19.83 -18.71
N ALA A 373 -3.59 20.71 -17.91
CA ALA A 373 -3.12 20.39 -16.57
C ALA A 373 -4.27 20.00 -15.62
N VAL A 374 -5.43 20.66 -15.74
CA VAL A 374 -6.63 20.31 -14.99
C VAL A 374 -7.12 18.90 -15.35
N GLU A 375 -7.27 18.58 -16.64
CA GLU A 375 -7.70 17.24 -17.08
C GLU A 375 -6.72 16.13 -16.64
N VAL A 376 -5.41 16.38 -16.67
CA VAL A 376 -4.42 15.41 -16.17
C VAL A 376 -4.60 15.15 -14.67
N ASN A 377 -4.89 16.19 -13.87
CA ASN A 377 -5.16 16.04 -12.44
C ASN A 377 -6.48 15.29 -12.17
N ILE A 378 -7.52 15.55 -12.97
CA ILE A 378 -8.78 14.80 -12.93
C ILE A 378 -8.53 13.32 -13.22
N ALA A 379 -7.74 13.01 -14.27
CA ALA A 379 -7.38 11.63 -14.61
C ALA A 379 -6.71 10.91 -13.44
N VAL A 380 -5.72 11.54 -12.80
CA VAL A 380 -4.99 10.97 -11.66
C VAL A 380 -5.94 10.68 -10.51
N LEU A 381 -6.74 11.66 -10.10
CA LEU A 381 -7.65 11.51 -8.96
C LEU A 381 -8.69 10.41 -9.22
N HIS A 382 -9.33 10.45 -10.39
CA HIS A 382 -10.31 9.45 -10.82
C HIS A 382 -9.72 8.04 -10.83
N SER A 383 -8.53 7.87 -11.39
CA SER A 383 -7.89 6.55 -11.52
C SER A 383 -7.59 5.93 -10.16
N TYR A 384 -7.06 6.72 -9.22
CA TYR A 384 -6.78 6.25 -7.87
C TYR A 384 -8.06 5.91 -7.11
N GLN A 385 -9.12 6.70 -7.26
CA GLN A 385 -10.42 6.43 -6.65
C GLN A 385 -11.06 5.14 -7.17
N VAL A 386 -11.07 4.93 -8.50
CA VAL A 386 -11.57 3.69 -9.11
C VAL A 386 -10.74 2.49 -8.67
N ALA A 387 -9.42 2.64 -8.57
CA ALA A 387 -8.53 1.59 -8.07
C ALA A 387 -8.61 1.39 -6.54
N LYS A 388 -9.43 2.18 -5.82
CA LYS A 388 -9.55 2.17 -4.35
C LYS A 388 -8.20 2.39 -3.64
N VAL A 389 -7.37 3.25 -4.21
CA VAL A 389 -6.08 3.66 -3.65
C VAL A 389 -6.19 5.03 -3.01
N THR A 390 -5.71 5.17 -1.76
CA THR A 390 -5.75 6.42 -1.00
C THR A 390 -4.98 7.51 -1.73
N ILE A 391 -5.69 8.61 -2.01
CA ILE A 391 -5.16 9.84 -2.59
C ILE A 391 -5.99 11.00 -2.03
N VAL A 392 -5.42 12.21 -2.01
CA VAL A 392 -6.15 13.43 -1.64
C VAL A 392 -5.99 14.48 -2.72
N ASP A 393 -7.04 15.25 -3.00
CA ASP A 393 -6.93 16.43 -3.87
C ASP A 393 -6.32 17.62 -3.10
N HIS A 394 -5.84 18.62 -3.84
CA HIS A 394 -5.12 19.74 -3.26
C HIS A 394 -6.03 20.74 -2.51
N HIS A 395 -7.33 20.79 -2.79
CA HIS A 395 -8.26 21.62 -2.03
C HIS A 395 -8.51 21.00 -0.64
N ALA A 396 -8.87 19.72 -0.58
CA ALA A 396 -9.08 19.03 0.70
C ALA A 396 -7.81 18.98 1.56
N ALA A 397 -6.63 18.79 0.95
CA ALA A 397 -5.35 18.79 1.64
C ALA A 397 -5.04 20.15 2.30
N THR A 398 -5.27 21.25 1.59
CA THR A 398 -4.99 22.60 2.08
C THR A 398 -5.98 23.07 3.13
N GLU A 399 -7.27 22.75 3.00
CA GLU A 399 -8.26 22.96 4.06
C GLU A 399 -7.90 22.22 5.35
N SER A 400 -7.47 20.96 5.22
CA SER A 400 -7.03 20.15 6.35
C SER A 400 -5.77 20.74 7.00
N PHE A 401 -4.87 21.33 6.20
CA PHE A 401 -3.68 22.00 6.70
C PHE A 401 -4.00 23.26 7.51
N VAL A 402 -4.96 24.09 7.06
CA VAL A 402 -5.39 25.28 7.83
C VAL A 402 -5.96 24.87 9.19
N LYS A 403 -6.82 23.84 9.23
CA LYS A 403 -7.33 23.28 10.49
C LYS A 403 -6.21 22.76 11.40
N HIS A 404 -5.18 22.14 10.82
CA HIS A 404 -3.99 21.73 11.56
C HIS A 404 -3.26 22.95 12.14
N MET A 405 -2.97 23.97 11.32
CA MET A 405 -2.27 25.18 11.75
C MET A 405 -3.00 25.91 12.89
N GLU A 406 -4.33 26.04 12.82
CA GLU A 406 -5.15 26.60 13.90
C GLU A 406 -5.04 25.80 15.21
N ASN A 407 -5.06 24.46 15.12
CA ASN A 407 -4.89 23.60 16.27
C ASN A 407 -3.48 23.71 16.87
N GLU A 408 -2.44 23.84 16.03
CA GLU A 408 -1.05 23.99 16.46
C GLU A 408 -0.82 25.34 17.15
N LEU A 409 -1.36 26.43 16.59
CA LEU A 409 -1.36 27.75 17.23
C LEU A 409 -2.03 27.69 18.60
N ARG A 410 -3.17 27.00 18.73
CA ARG A 410 -3.88 26.86 20.01
C ARG A 410 -3.16 25.99 21.02
N THR A 411 -2.51 24.91 20.57
CA THR A 411 -1.96 23.89 21.48
C THR A 411 -0.51 24.14 21.88
N ARG A 412 0.31 24.71 21.00
CA ARG A 412 1.74 24.97 21.26
C ARG A 412 2.21 26.36 20.82
N GLY A 413 1.30 27.25 20.44
CA GLY A 413 1.64 28.64 20.14
C GLY A 413 2.26 28.87 18.77
N GLY A 414 2.26 27.90 17.84
CA GLY A 414 2.80 28.12 16.50
C GLY A 414 2.87 26.89 15.62
N CYS A 415 3.12 27.11 14.33
CA CYS A 415 3.25 26.08 13.32
C CYS A 415 4.29 26.49 12.27
N PRO A 416 5.51 25.91 12.27
CA PRO A 416 6.49 26.22 11.24
C PRO A 416 5.94 25.82 9.88
N ALA A 417 5.91 26.74 8.92
CA ALA A 417 5.36 26.46 7.59
C ALA A 417 6.10 27.24 6.50
N ASP A 418 6.46 26.53 5.43
CA ASP A 418 7.11 27.08 4.25
C ASP A 418 6.07 27.30 3.15
N TRP A 419 5.55 28.53 3.07
CA TRP A 419 4.46 28.91 2.15
C TRP A 419 4.73 28.50 0.70
N VAL A 420 5.99 28.59 0.25
CA VAL A 420 6.43 28.23 -1.11
C VAL A 420 6.16 26.75 -1.43
N TRP A 421 6.19 25.89 -0.41
CA TRP A 421 5.95 24.45 -0.56
C TRP A 421 4.52 24.03 -0.17
N ILE A 422 3.88 24.77 0.73
CA ILE A 422 2.51 24.46 1.19
C ILE A 422 1.47 24.82 0.12
N VAL A 423 1.68 25.91 -0.63
CA VAL A 423 0.77 26.28 -1.72
C VAL A 423 0.90 25.26 -2.87
N PRO A 424 -0.21 24.64 -3.31
CA PRO A 424 -0.17 23.68 -4.40
C PRO A 424 0.34 24.28 -5.72
N PRO A 425 0.96 23.47 -6.61
CA PRO A 425 1.54 23.95 -7.87
C PRO A 425 0.49 24.29 -8.95
N ILE A 426 -0.80 24.10 -8.66
CA ILE A 426 -1.94 24.43 -9.52
C ILE A 426 -3.03 25.03 -8.65
N SER A 427 -3.80 25.97 -9.20
CA SER A 427 -4.94 26.60 -8.50
C SER A 427 -4.56 27.31 -7.19
N GLY A 428 -3.35 27.87 -7.09
CA GLY A 428 -2.79 28.40 -5.82
C GLY A 428 -3.74 29.29 -5.03
N SER A 429 -4.16 30.44 -5.58
CA SER A 429 -5.07 31.39 -4.90
C SER A 429 -6.51 30.90 -4.72
N LEU A 430 -6.87 29.76 -5.32
CA LEU A 430 -8.14 29.07 -5.10
C LEU A 430 -8.07 28.11 -3.89
N THR A 431 -6.98 28.15 -3.13
CA THR A 431 -6.79 27.37 -1.91
C THR A 431 -6.60 28.30 -0.71
N PRO A 432 -7.09 27.93 0.49
CA PRO A 432 -7.08 28.81 1.66
C PRO A 432 -5.66 29.11 2.16
N VAL A 433 -4.70 28.23 1.88
CA VAL A 433 -3.29 28.40 2.29
C VAL A 433 -2.58 29.54 1.56
N PHE A 434 -3.04 29.92 0.37
CA PHE A 434 -2.47 31.06 -0.35
C PHE A 434 -2.69 32.37 0.42
N HIS A 435 -3.87 32.51 1.04
CA HIS A 435 -4.28 33.70 1.79
C HIS A 435 -3.75 33.72 3.23
N GLN A 436 -3.10 32.65 3.68
CA GLN A 436 -2.58 32.51 5.04
C GLN A 436 -1.12 32.96 5.12
N GLU A 437 -0.83 33.99 5.92
CA GLU A 437 0.55 34.31 6.29
C GLU A 437 1.15 33.19 7.15
N MET A 438 2.41 32.84 6.88
CA MET A 438 3.11 31.75 7.54
C MET A 438 4.50 32.20 7.97
N VAL A 439 5.01 31.65 9.07
CA VAL A 439 6.40 31.83 9.49
C VAL A 439 7.13 30.51 9.31
N ASN A 440 8.26 30.57 8.60
CA ASN A 440 9.14 29.42 8.43
C ASN A 440 10.26 29.49 9.47
N TYR A 441 10.47 28.41 10.22
CA TYR A 441 11.54 28.25 11.19
C TYR A 441 11.78 26.76 11.42
N GLN A 442 12.95 26.40 11.97
CA GLN A 442 13.33 25.02 12.21
C GLN A 442 13.30 24.71 13.71
N LEU A 443 12.61 23.63 14.05
CA LEU A 443 12.58 23.04 15.39
C LEU A 443 13.34 21.70 15.35
N CYS A 444 13.61 21.13 16.52
CA CYS A 444 14.11 19.76 16.68
C CYS A 444 13.11 18.98 17.54
N PRO A 445 12.82 17.69 17.27
CA PRO A 445 13.27 16.83 16.14
C PRO A 445 12.90 17.32 14.74
N THR A 446 13.63 16.90 13.71
CA THR A 446 13.39 17.33 12.31
C THR A 446 13.95 16.35 11.26
N PHE A 447 13.53 16.55 10.00
CA PHE A 447 14.12 15.92 8.83
C PHE A 447 15.02 16.89 8.06
N ARG A 448 16.24 16.47 7.73
CA ARG A 448 17.23 17.27 6.99
C ARG A 448 17.59 16.61 5.66
N TYR A 449 17.97 17.43 4.69
CA TYR A 449 18.54 16.95 3.42
C TYR A 449 20.05 16.78 3.58
N PRO A 450 20.58 15.54 3.60
CA PRO A 450 22.01 15.31 3.53
C PRO A 450 22.51 15.55 2.08
N PRO A 451 23.83 15.74 1.89
CA PRO A 451 24.42 15.60 0.57
C PRO A 451 24.12 14.21 -0.02
N ASP A 452 23.97 14.16 -1.34
CA ASP A 452 23.78 12.90 -2.06
C ASP A 452 24.90 11.91 -1.71
N ALA A 453 24.54 10.68 -1.35
CA ALA A 453 25.48 9.70 -0.79
C ALA A 453 26.67 9.45 -1.74
N TRP A 454 26.43 9.37 -3.05
CA TRP A 454 27.46 9.14 -4.05
C TRP A 454 28.44 10.30 -4.24
N LYS A 455 28.09 11.53 -3.83
CA LYS A 455 28.99 12.69 -3.90
C LYS A 455 30.02 12.70 -2.77
N VAL A 456 29.69 12.08 -1.64
CA VAL A 456 30.53 12.02 -0.43
C VAL A 456 31.15 10.63 -0.22
N TYR A 457 30.73 9.63 -0.99
CA TYR A 457 31.26 8.27 -0.91
C TYR A 457 32.71 8.21 -1.39
N VAL A 458 33.60 7.76 -0.50
CA VAL A 458 35.01 7.47 -0.84
C VAL A 458 35.16 5.96 -1.02
N SER A 459 35.51 5.53 -2.22
CA SER A 459 35.77 4.12 -2.51
C SER A 459 36.98 3.63 -1.70
N LYS A 460 36.77 2.66 -0.82
CA LYS A 460 37.84 1.97 -0.08
C LYS A 460 38.56 0.99 -1.01
N GLY A 461 39.29 1.52 -1.99
CA GLY A 461 40.37 0.85 -2.72
C GLY A 461 40.18 -0.65 -3.02
N THR A 462 39.12 -1.03 -3.70
CA THR A 462 39.05 -2.34 -4.39
C THR A 462 38.44 -2.15 -5.76
N THR A 463 39.32 -2.04 -6.75
CA THR A 463 38.98 -2.09 -8.16
C THR A 463 38.59 -3.53 -8.53
N VAL A 464 37.35 -3.95 -8.29
CA VAL A 464 36.79 -5.14 -8.96
C VAL A 464 35.28 -4.95 -9.15
N THR A 465 34.88 -4.42 -10.30
CA THR A 465 33.58 -4.71 -10.91
C THR A 465 33.52 -6.20 -11.26
N ARG A 466 33.23 -7.05 -10.27
CA ARG A 466 32.85 -8.43 -10.57
C ARG A 466 31.42 -8.37 -11.07
N ARG A 467 31.21 -8.70 -12.35
CA ARG A 467 29.90 -8.98 -12.92
C ARG A 467 29.20 -9.98 -11.99
N LYS A 468 28.20 -9.53 -11.23
CA LYS A 468 27.52 -10.36 -10.22
C LYS A 468 27.06 -11.65 -10.88
N THR A 469 27.45 -12.80 -10.32
CA THR A 469 27.08 -14.11 -10.88
C THR A 469 25.60 -14.38 -10.64
N PHE A 470 24.97 -15.23 -11.44
CA PHE A 470 23.56 -15.65 -11.33
C PHE A 470 23.14 -16.02 -9.89
N LYS A 471 24.12 -16.42 -9.06
CA LYS A 471 24.00 -16.79 -7.65
C LYS A 471 23.66 -15.62 -6.70
N GLU A 472 24.11 -14.39 -6.98
CA GLU A 472 23.86 -13.22 -6.12
C GLU A 472 22.48 -12.61 -6.40
N VAL A 473 22.07 -12.55 -7.67
CA VAL A 473 20.67 -12.24 -8.05
C VAL A 473 19.72 -13.30 -7.49
N ALA A 474 20.12 -14.58 -7.53
CA ALA A 474 19.36 -15.66 -6.91
C ALA A 474 19.27 -15.52 -5.37
N ASN A 475 20.26 -14.94 -4.69
CA ASN A 475 20.19 -14.68 -3.25
C ASN A 475 19.23 -13.54 -2.90
N ALA A 476 19.19 -12.45 -3.66
CA ALA A 476 18.19 -11.39 -3.48
C ALA A 476 16.77 -11.94 -3.75
N VAL A 477 16.60 -12.72 -4.82
CA VAL A 477 15.34 -13.44 -5.12
C VAL A 477 15.00 -14.45 -4.02
N LYS A 478 15.99 -15.13 -3.43
CA LYS A 478 15.78 -16.09 -2.33
C LYS A 478 15.42 -15.39 -1.02
N ILE A 479 15.97 -14.21 -0.73
CA ILE A 479 15.57 -13.39 0.41
C ILE A 479 14.13 -12.91 0.21
N SER A 480 13.80 -12.36 -0.97
CA SER A 480 12.42 -11.97 -1.32
C SER A 480 11.45 -13.14 -1.27
N ALA A 481 11.82 -14.32 -1.80
CA ALA A 481 10.99 -15.53 -1.79
C ALA A 481 10.84 -16.13 -0.37
N LYS A 482 11.90 -16.08 0.45
CA LYS A 482 11.86 -16.52 1.87
C LYS A 482 11.00 -15.57 2.70
N LEU A 483 11.12 -14.25 2.47
CA LEU A 483 10.28 -13.23 3.09
C LEU A 483 8.81 -13.43 2.68
N MET A 484 8.53 -13.57 1.38
CA MET A 484 7.20 -13.86 0.86
C MET A 484 6.62 -15.16 1.42
N GLY A 485 7.42 -16.23 1.52
CA GLY A 485 7.02 -17.48 2.17
C GLY A 485 6.69 -17.31 3.66
N HIS A 486 7.49 -16.52 4.39
CA HIS A 486 7.24 -16.21 5.80
C HIS A 486 6.00 -15.31 5.98
N MET A 487 5.74 -14.41 5.03
CA MET A 487 4.59 -13.50 5.04
C MET A 487 3.28 -14.20 4.65
N MET A 488 3.32 -15.17 3.73
CA MET A 488 2.18 -16.05 3.46
C MET A 488 1.88 -16.94 4.68
N ALA A 489 2.91 -17.45 5.36
CA ALA A 489 2.76 -18.29 6.54
C ALA A 489 2.12 -17.60 7.77
N ARG A 490 2.06 -16.26 7.81
CA ARG A 490 1.37 -15.49 8.87
C ARG A 490 -0.14 -15.30 8.63
N ARG A 491 -0.67 -15.71 7.47
CA ARG A 491 -2.12 -15.66 7.21
C ARG A 491 -2.81 -16.89 7.81
N VAL A 492 -4.06 -16.72 8.23
CA VAL A 492 -4.89 -17.83 8.72
C VAL A 492 -5.12 -18.81 7.57
N LYS A 493 -4.83 -20.09 7.80
CA LYS A 493 -5.03 -21.17 6.83
C LYS A 493 -6.52 -21.43 6.63
N ALA A 494 -6.93 -21.59 5.38
CA ALA A 494 -8.29 -21.97 5.02
C ALA A 494 -8.27 -23.19 4.10
N THR A 495 -9.13 -24.17 4.37
CA THR A 495 -9.20 -25.40 3.59
C THR A 495 -10.56 -25.49 2.92
N ILE A 496 -10.57 -25.52 1.59
CA ILE A 496 -11.79 -25.59 0.79
C ILE A 496 -11.90 -27.00 0.22
N LEU A 497 -12.85 -27.77 0.74
CA LEU A 497 -13.13 -29.12 0.28
C LEU A 497 -14.25 -29.10 -0.75
N TYR A 498 -14.11 -29.91 -1.80
CA TYR A 498 -15.20 -30.09 -2.76
C TYR A 498 -15.49 -31.55 -3.06
N ALA A 499 -16.76 -31.81 -3.37
CA ALA A 499 -17.22 -33.08 -3.92
C ALA A 499 -18.17 -32.81 -5.08
N THR A 500 -17.87 -33.39 -6.24
CA THR A 500 -18.55 -33.08 -7.49
C THR A 500 -18.66 -34.31 -8.40
N GLU A 501 -19.83 -34.49 -9.02
CA GLU A 501 -20.03 -35.51 -10.04
C GLU A 501 -19.71 -34.95 -11.45
N THR A 502 -20.19 -33.74 -11.73
CA THR A 502 -20.14 -33.10 -13.06
C THR A 502 -19.16 -31.93 -13.15
N GLY A 503 -18.42 -31.64 -12.08
CA GLY A 503 -17.43 -30.56 -12.02
C GLY A 503 -17.95 -29.21 -11.50
N LYS A 504 -19.27 -29.00 -11.35
CA LYS A 504 -19.85 -27.71 -10.89
C LYS A 504 -19.34 -27.30 -9.50
N SER A 505 -19.38 -28.20 -8.52
CA SER A 505 -18.91 -27.92 -7.15
C SER A 505 -17.41 -27.59 -7.11
N ARG A 506 -16.62 -28.24 -7.98
CA ARG A 506 -15.18 -27.93 -8.15
C ARG A 506 -14.98 -26.50 -8.65
N THR A 507 -15.74 -26.07 -9.66
CA THR A 507 -15.67 -24.69 -10.17
C THR A 507 -16.04 -23.68 -9.08
N TYR A 508 -17.08 -23.94 -8.30
CA TYR A 508 -17.49 -23.07 -7.19
C TYR A 508 -16.43 -23.02 -6.07
N ALA A 509 -15.83 -24.15 -5.69
CA ALA A 509 -14.72 -24.19 -4.74
C ALA A 509 -13.49 -23.39 -5.23
N TRP A 510 -13.17 -23.43 -6.52
CA TRP A 510 -12.11 -22.61 -7.11
C TRP A 510 -12.44 -21.12 -7.09
N ASN A 511 -13.68 -20.73 -7.38
CA ASN A 511 -14.13 -19.34 -7.28
C ASN A 511 -14.06 -18.85 -5.83
N LEU A 512 -14.45 -19.70 -4.87
CA LEU A 512 -14.33 -19.43 -3.44
C LEU A 512 -12.86 -19.26 -3.02
N CYS A 513 -11.95 -20.07 -3.56
CA CYS A 513 -10.51 -19.93 -3.32
C CYS A 513 -9.98 -18.57 -3.79
N GLN A 514 -10.36 -18.12 -5.00
CA GLN A 514 -9.95 -16.79 -5.47
C GLN A 514 -10.46 -15.66 -4.57
N LEU A 515 -11.67 -15.80 -4.03
CA LEU A 515 -12.22 -14.86 -3.05
C LEU A 515 -11.41 -14.90 -1.73
N PHE A 516 -11.15 -16.09 -1.19
CA PHE A 516 -10.47 -16.25 0.09
C PHE A 516 -8.96 -15.93 0.05
N ARG A 517 -8.30 -16.03 -1.11
CA ARG A 517 -6.88 -15.62 -1.30
C ARG A 517 -6.63 -14.16 -0.95
N ARG A 518 -7.70 -13.36 -0.94
CA ARG A 518 -7.67 -11.98 -0.46
C ARG A 518 -7.32 -11.94 1.02
N ALA A 519 -7.98 -12.65 1.91
CA ALA A 519 -7.75 -12.48 3.37
C ALA A 519 -6.98 -13.64 4.03
N PHE A 520 -7.04 -14.83 3.44
CA PHE A 520 -6.57 -16.08 4.01
C PHE A 520 -5.46 -16.71 3.16
N ASP A 521 -4.91 -17.83 3.62
CA ASP A 521 -4.11 -18.77 2.83
C ASP A 521 -4.96 -20.00 2.46
N PRO A 522 -5.78 -19.94 1.39
CA PRO A 522 -6.69 -21.02 1.06
C PRO A 522 -6.03 -22.11 0.19
N LYS A 523 -6.31 -23.38 0.52
CA LYS A 523 -6.06 -24.54 -0.33
C LYS A 523 -7.37 -25.19 -0.77
N VAL A 524 -7.44 -25.70 -2.00
CA VAL A 524 -8.62 -26.43 -2.52
C VAL A 524 -8.24 -27.89 -2.68
N LEU A 525 -9.02 -28.79 -2.09
CA LEU A 525 -8.80 -30.24 -2.13
C LEU A 525 -10.10 -30.97 -2.46
N CYS A 526 -9.99 -32.07 -3.20
CA CYS A 526 -11.11 -32.96 -3.40
C CYS A 526 -11.34 -33.80 -2.12
N MET A 527 -12.59 -34.12 -1.79
CA MET A 527 -12.90 -34.85 -0.55
C MET A 527 -12.40 -36.30 -0.51
N ASP A 528 -12.09 -36.91 -1.65
CA ASP A 528 -11.45 -38.23 -1.76
C ASP A 528 -9.95 -38.20 -1.41
N GLU A 529 -9.27 -37.13 -1.78
CA GLU A 529 -7.84 -36.87 -1.55
C GLU A 529 -7.56 -36.30 -0.15
N TYR A 530 -8.61 -35.92 0.59
CA TYR A 530 -8.48 -35.29 1.90
C TYR A 530 -8.43 -36.31 3.05
N ASP A 531 -7.40 -36.20 3.90
CA ASP A 531 -7.30 -37.01 5.11
C ASP A 531 -8.11 -36.41 6.26
N VAL A 532 -9.14 -37.13 6.70
CA VAL A 532 -10.07 -36.72 7.77
C VAL A 532 -9.36 -36.45 9.10
N VAL A 533 -8.23 -37.12 9.37
CA VAL A 533 -7.42 -36.89 10.58
C VAL A 533 -6.83 -35.47 10.60
N SER A 534 -6.66 -34.86 9.43
CA SER A 534 -6.17 -33.49 9.31
C SER A 534 -7.17 -32.45 9.84
N LEU A 535 -8.47 -32.78 9.96
CA LEU A 535 -9.50 -31.83 10.44
C LEU A 535 -9.21 -31.27 11.84
N GLU A 536 -8.58 -32.05 12.71
CA GLU A 536 -8.21 -31.62 14.07
C GLU A 536 -7.20 -30.46 14.08
N HIS A 537 -6.44 -30.31 12.99
CA HIS A 537 -5.37 -29.32 12.85
C HIS A 537 -5.77 -28.14 11.95
N GLU A 538 -6.99 -28.17 11.38
CA GLU A 538 -7.49 -27.09 10.52
C GLU A 538 -8.16 -25.99 11.36
N THR A 539 -7.94 -24.74 10.96
CA THR A 539 -8.55 -23.57 11.62
C THR A 539 -9.86 -23.14 10.97
N LEU A 540 -9.93 -23.20 9.64
CA LEU A 540 -11.12 -22.83 8.86
C LEU A 540 -11.33 -23.82 7.71
N VAL A 541 -12.49 -24.49 7.67
CA VAL A 541 -12.87 -25.42 6.60
C VAL A 541 -14.16 -24.97 5.92
N LEU A 542 -14.13 -24.85 4.60
CA LEU A 542 -15.31 -24.56 3.77
C LEU A 542 -15.59 -25.74 2.86
N VAL A 543 -16.83 -26.21 2.78
CA VAL A 543 -17.18 -27.38 1.96
C VAL A 543 -18.17 -26.99 0.87
N VAL A 544 -17.88 -27.36 -0.37
CA VAL A 544 -18.78 -27.15 -1.52
C VAL A 544 -19.07 -28.49 -2.18
N THR A 545 -20.30 -29.01 -2.02
CA THR A 545 -20.63 -30.35 -2.48
C THR A 545 -21.91 -30.44 -3.29
N SER A 546 -21.94 -31.32 -4.29
CA SER A 546 -23.18 -31.72 -4.96
C SER A 546 -23.82 -32.92 -4.28
N THR A 547 -25.13 -33.10 -4.49
CA THR A 547 -25.87 -34.33 -4.13
C THR A 547 -26.29 -35.03 -5.41
N PHE A 548 -26.16 -36.36 -5.49
CA PHE A 548 -26.50 -37.16 -6.67
C PHE A 548 -27.80 -37.95 -6.45
N GLY A 549 -28.61 -38.08 -7.50
CA GLY A 549 -29.84 -38.88 -7.51
C GLY A 549 -30.80 -38.55 -6.35
N ASN A 550 -31.15 -39.58 -5.56
CA ASN A 550 -32.08 -39.46 -4.43
C ASN A 550 -31.37 -39.19 -3.09
N GLY A 551 -30.27 -38.42 -3.09
CA GLY A 551 -29.61 -38.00 -1.86
C GLY A 551 -28.23 -38.61 -1.61
N ASP A 552 -27.68 -39.34 -2.59
CA ASP A 552 -26.40 -40.02 -2.47
C ASP A 552 -25.22 -39.02 -2.63
N PRO A 553 -24.06 -39.28 -1.99
CA PRO A 553 -22.84 -38.52 -2.24
C PRO A 553 -22.38 -38.70 -3.70
N PRO A 554 -21.66 -37.73 -4.28
CA PRO A 554 -20.94 -37.91 -5.56
C PRO A 554 -19.90 -39.04 -5.45
N GLU A 555 -19.53 -39.65 -6.59
CA GLU A 555 -18.57 -40.78 -6.63
C GLU A 555 -17.22 -40.42 -5.97
N CYS A 556 -16.76 -39.17 -6.15
CA CYS A 556 -15.55 -38.62 -5.53
C CYS A 556 -15.67 -38.35 -4.01
N ALA A 557 -16.79 -38.69 -3.37
CA ALA A 557 -17.03 -38.54 -1.94
C ALA A 557 -17.31 -39.88 -1.22
N GLU A 558 -17.39 -41.00 -1.94
CA GLU A 558 -17.67 -42.32 -1.35
C GLU A 558 -16.57 -42.76 -0.36
N ALA A 559 -15.30 -42.44 -0.62
CA ALA A 559 -14.19 -42.74 0.27
C ALA A 559 -14.10 -41.82 1.51
N GLY A 560 -14.40 -40.52 1.33
CA GLY A 560 -14.37 -39.51 2.40
C GLY A 560 -15.57 -39.60 3.37
N GLY A 561 -16.77 -39.88 2.85
CA GLY A 561 -17.98 -40.08 3.66
C GLY A 561 -17.89 -41.31 4.58
N ALA A 562 -17.27 -42.40 4.10
CA ALA A 562 -17.03 -43.59 4.91
C ALA A 562 -16.06 -43.33 6.09
N ARG A 563 -15.04 -42.47 5.90
CA ARG A 563 -14.03 -42.12 6.92
C ARG A 563 -14.52 -41.10 7.96
N LEU A 564 -15.50 -40.26 7.62
CA LEU A 564 -16.24 -39.40 8.57
C LEU A 564 -17.24 -40.18 9.44
N GLY A 565 -17.32 -41.50 9.29
CA GLY A 565 -18.16 -42.40 10.08
C GLY A 565 -19.56 -42.63 9.52
N MET A 566 -19.81 -42.39 8.23
CA MET A 566 -21.12 -42.60 7.60
C MET A 566 -21.38 -44.05 7.12
N GLY A 567 -20.63 -45.05 7.63
CA GLY A 567 -20.72 -46.48 7.27
C GLY A 567 -20.98 -47.45 8.43
N LYS A 568 -21.80 -48.49 8.14
CA LYS A 568 -22.30 -49.68 8.88
C LYS A 568 -21.72 -50.03 10.28
N GLY A 569 -22.63 -50.32 11.24
CA GLY A 569 -22.34 -50.79 12.61
C GLY A 569 -21.70 -52.21 12.74
N PRO A 570 -21.39 -52.66 13.97
CA PRO A 570 -20.39 -53.72 14.24
C PRO A 570 -20.89 -55.15 13.95
N PRO A 571 -19.99 -56.13 13.74
CA PRO A 571 -20.34 -57.49 13.32
C PRO A 571 -20.61 -58.43 14.51
N CYS A 572 -21.68 -59.22 14.41
CA CYS A 572 -21.92 -60.43 15.22
C CYS A 572 -22.09 -61.67 14.30
N PRO A 573 -21.82 -62.90 14.80
CA PRO A 573 -21.13 -63.94 14.04
C PRO A 573 -22.01 -64.83 13.15
N ARG A 574 -21.36 -65.42 12.12
CA ARG A 574 -21.89 -66.30 11.06
C ARG A 574 -22.35 -67.69 11.58
N PRO A 575 -23.07 -68.49 10.76
CA PRO A 575 -22.38 -69.47 9.92
C PRO A 575 -22.89 -69.55 8.46
N ALA A 576 -22.17 -70.36 7.67
CA ALA A 576 -22.05 -70.35 6.22
C ALA A 576 -23.23 -70.94 5.41
N LEU A 577 -23.46 -70.43 4.19
CA LEU A 577 -23.36 -71.15 2.89
C LEU A 577 -24.10 -70.43 1.74
N THR A 578 -23.53 -70.61 0.54
CA THR A 578 -24.07 -70.43 -0.82
C THR A 578 -24.18 -69.03 -1.45
N LEU A 579 -23.52 -68.96 -2.62
CA LEU A 579 -23.55 -67.93 -3.66
C LEU A 579 -24.99 -67.69 -4.15
N ARG A 580 -25.49 -66.46 -3.99
CA ARG A 580 -26.50 -65.88 -4.87
C ARG A 580 -26.43 -64.36 -4.82
N SER A 581 -26.44 -63.74 -6.01
CA SER A 581 -26.45 -62.31 -6.23
C SER A 581 -27.50 -61.59 -5.39
N VAL A 582 -27.07 -60.73 -4.46
CA VAL A 582 -27.95 -59.85 -3.68
C VAL A 582 -27.95 -58.45 -4.32
N PRO A 583 -29.10 -57.79 -4.52
CA PRO A 583 -29.15 -56.48 -5.18
C PRO A 583 -28.44 -55.40 -4.34
N ARG A 584 -27.80 -54.44 -5.02
CA ARG A 584 -27.41 -53.15 -4.43
C ARG A 584 -28.62 -52.53 -3.72
N ARG A 585 -28.67 -52.63 -2.38
CA ARG A 585 -29.64 -51.88 -1.56
C ARG A 585 -29.12 -50.45 -1.42
N SER A 586 -29.76 -49.53 -2.14
CA SER A 586 -29.73 -48.08 -1.93
C SER A 586 -29.97 -47.75 -0.45
N TYR A 587 -29.51 -46.57 0.01
CA TYR A 587 -29.69 -45.99 1.35
C TYR A 587 -31.16 -45.76 1.78
N LYS A 588 -32.11 -46.56 1.28
CA LYS A 588 -33.47 -46.66 1.80
C LYS A 588 -33.45 -47.29 3.19
N LEU A 589 -34.06 -46.56 4.14
CA LEU A 589 -34.29 -46.89 5.56
C LEU A 589 -33.24 -46.35 6.53
N ARG A 590 -33.15 -45.03 6.68
CA ARG A 590 -32.97 -44.43 8.03
C ARG A 590 -33.41 -42.99 8.26
N PHE A 591 -34.12 -42.35 7.32
CA PHE A 591 -34.73 -41.04 7.58
C PHE A 591 -36.11 -40.97 6.95
N ASN A 592 -37.07 -41.60 7.62
CA ASN A 592 -38.50 -41.32 7.46
C ASN A 592 -39.10 -41.12 8.86
N SER A 593 -38.76 -40.00 9.48
CA SER A 593 -39.56 -39.30 10.51
C SER A 593 -38.72 -38.18 11.14
N VAL A 594 -38.67 -37.01 10.51
CA VAL A 594 -38.49 -35.76 11.24
C VAL A 594 -39.59 -34.81 10.79
N SER A 595 -40.84 -35.24 11.04
CA SER A 595 -41.96 -34.31 11.21
C SER A 595 -41.72 -33.51 12.49
N GLN A 596 -42.18 -32.26 12.53
CA GLN A 596 -41.92 -31.24 13.56
C GLN A 596 -42.48 -31.53 14.98
N SER A 597 -42.53 -32.78 15.42
CA SER A 597 -43.17 -33.18 16.66
C SER A 597 -42.42 -34.33 17.33
N ASP A 598 -41.17 -34.11 17.73
CA ASP A 598 -40.40 -35.12 18.46
C ASP A 598 -40.02 -34.60 19.85
N GLN A 599 -40.59 -35.21 20.90
CA GLN A 599 -40.45 -34.79 22.30
C GLN A 599 -38.99 -34.86 22.80
N LEU A 600 -38.12 -35.57 22.07
CA LEU A 600 -36.69 -35.62 22.35
C LEU A 600 -36.02 -34.26 22.10
N VAL A 601 -36.33 -33.55 21.02
CA VAL A 601 -35.70 -32.23 20.69
C VAL A 601 -36.01 -31.17 21.77
N ALA A 602 -37.19 -31.24 22.38
CA ALA A 602 -37.55 -30.39 23.52
C ALA A 602 -36.79 -30.76 24.80
N SER A 603 -36.54 -32.05 25.04
CA SER A 603 -35.72 -32.56 26.14
C SER A 603 -34.27 -32.09 26.04
N TRP A 604 -33.69 -32.09 24.83
CA TRP A 604 -32.32 -31.61 24.57
C TRP A 604 -32.16 -30.09 24.78
N LYS A 605 -33.14 -29.27 24.34
CA LYS A 605 -33.14 -27.82 24.61
C LYS A 605 -33.24 -27.48 26.10
N LYS A 606 -33.96 -28.30 26.87
CA LYS A 606 -34.12 -28.12 28.33
C LYS A 606 -32.85 -28.52 29.09
N LYS A 607 -32.13 -29.55 28.64
CA LYS A 607 -30.87 -30.02 29.23
C LYS A 607 -29.70 -29.04 29.01
N ARG A 608 -29.69 -28.29 27.90
CA ARG A 608 -28.66 -27.27 27.58
C ARG A 608 -28.78 -25.99 28.41
N ARG A 609 -29.96 -25.69 28.99
CA ARG A 609 -30.16 -24.53 29.89
C ARG A 609 -29.71 -24.79 31.34
N GLN A 610 -29.33 -26.03 31.68
CA GLN A 610 -29.04 -26.44 33.07
C GLN A 610 -27.59 -26.91 33.31
N LEU A 611 -26.67 -26.74 32.36
CA LEU A 611 -25.26 -27.12 32.54
C LEU A 611 -24.37 -25.88 32.51
N SER A 612 -23.64 -25.67 33.61
CA SER A 612 -22.65 -24.62 33.81
C SER A 612 -21.45 -24.79 32.88
N ASN A 613 -20.93 -23.66 32.41
CA ASN A 613 -19.68 -23.53 31.66
C ASN A 613 -18.53 -24.23 32.37
N THR A 614 -18.10 -25.42 31.90
CA THR A 614 -16.67 -25.84 31.90
C THR A 614 -16.34 -27.17 31.23
N ASP A 615 -17.27 -27.99 30.72
CA ASP A 615 -16.88 -29.23 30.01
C ASP A 615 -17.83 -29.56 28.86
N SER A 616 -17.42 -29.28 27.61
CA SER A 616 -17.85 -29.96 26.37
C SER A 616 -17.24 -29.29 25.12
N ALA A 617 -15.93 -29.40 24.91
CA ALA A 617 -15.34 -29.19 23.58
C ALA A 617 -15.19 -30.56 22.92
N GLY A 618 -15.88 -30.81 21.81
CA GLY A 618 -15.64 -32.01 20.98
C GLY A 618 -14.24 -31.99 20.36
N THR A 619 -13.84 -33.07 19.68
CA THR A 619 -12.51 -33.24 19.08
C THR A 619 -12.11 -32.12 18.10
N LEU A 620 -13.08 -31.39 17.53
CA LEU A 620 -12.88 -30.27 16.62
C LEU A 620 -13.17 -28.89 17.23
N GLY A 621 -13.04 -28.71 18.55
CA GLY A 621 -13.44 -27.48 19.26
C GLY A 621 -12.79 -26.16 18.79
N ALA A 622 -11.69 -26.22 18.03
CA ALA A 622 -11.04 -25.05 17.43
C ALA A 622 -11.43 -24.80 15.96
N LEU A 623 -12.13 -25.74 15.31
CA LEU A 623 -12.45 -25.70 13.90
C LEU A 623 -13.65 -24.80 13.62
N ARG A 624 -13.45 -23.84 12.72
CA ARG A 624 -14.51 -22.99 12.17
C ARG A 624 -14.94 -23.51 10.81
N PHE A 625 -16.24 -23.65 10.53
CA PHE A 625 -16.69 -24.20 9.23
C PHE A 625 -17.96 -23.58 8.63
N SER A 626 -18.18 -23.83 7.33
CA SER A 626 -19.48 -23.61 6.66
C SER A 626 -19.58 -24.49 5.40
N VAL A 627 -20.81 -24.87 5.03
CA VAL A 627 -21.09 -25.80 3.92
C VAL A 627 -22.01 -25.15 2.89
N PHE A 628 -21.76 -25.39 1.60
CA PHE A 628 -22.65 -25.06 0.51
C PHE A 628 -23.03 -26.31 -0.28
N GLY A 629 -24.35 -26.59 -0.36
CA GLY A 629 -24.90 -27.73 -1.06
C GLY A 629 -25.48 -27.35 -2.43
N LEU A 630 -25.07 -28.05 -3.48
CA LEU A 630 -25.71 -28.03 -4.78
C LEU A 630 -26.67 -29.23 -4.90
N GLY A 631 -27.90 -28.96 -5.32
CA GLY A 631 -28.92 -29.98 -5.57
C GLY A 631 -30.02 -29.48 -6.49
N SER A 632 -31.06 -30.28 -6.68
CA SER A 632 -32.27 -29.89 -7.40
C SER A 632 -33.52 -30.25 -6.60
N ARG A 633 -34.45 -29.31 -6.45
CA ARG A 633 -35.73 -29.54 -5.75
C ARG A 633 -36.69 -30.48 -6.51
N ALA A 634 -36.38 -30.81 -7.77
CA ALA A 634 -37.10 -31.87 -8.47
C ALA A 634 -36.86 -33.26 -7.86
N TYR A 635 -35.84 -33.42 -7.01
CA TYR A 635 -35.57 -34.67 -6.31
C TYR A 635 -35.97 -34.57 -4.83
N PRO A 636 -36.54 -35.64 -4.23
CA PRO A 636 -37.06 -35.61 -2.85
C PRO A 636 -36.02 -35.25 -1.79
N HIS A 637 -34.74 -35.54 -2.05
CA HIS A 637 -33.65 -35.40 -1.09
C HIS A 637 -32.71 -34.26 -1.50
N PHE A 638 -33.28 -33.06 -1.68
CA PHE A 638 -32.55 -31.84 -2.01
C PHE A 638 -31.38 -31.60 -1.04
N CYS A 639 -30.16 -31.39 -1.58
CA CYS A 639 -28.92 -31.11 -0.81
C CYS A 639 -28.60 -32.08 0.34
N ALA A 640 -29.10 -33.32 0.32
CA ALA A 640 -29.01 -34.25 1.46
C ALA A 640 -27.56 -34.54 1.90
N PHE A 641 -26.63 -34.68 0.95
CA PHE A 641 -25.23 -34.95 1.29
C PHE A 641 -24.56 -33.75 1.98
N ALA A 642 -24.84 -32.53 1.53
CA ALA A 642 -24.34 -31.32 2.17
C ALA A 642 -24.88 -31.15 3.61
N ARG A 643 -26.17 -31.46 3.83
CA ARG A 643 -26.77 -31.46 5.18
C ARG A 643 -26.10 -32.48 6.10
N ALA A 644 -25.76 -33.65 5.57
CA ALA A 644 -25.06 -34.70 6.32
C ALA A 644 -23.67 -34.22 6.75
N VAL A 645 -22.90 -33.62 5.85
CA VAL A 645 -21.56 -33.06 6.16
C VAL A 645 -21.66 -31.94 7.19
N ASP A 646 -22.60 -31.02 7.03
CA ASP A 646 -22.82 -29.90 7.94
C ASP A 646 -23.18 -30.37 9.37
N THR A 647 -24.11 -31.33 9.48
CA THR A 647 -24.51 -31.92 10.77
C THR A 647 -23.32 -32.64 11.41
N ARG A 648 -22.53 -33.37 10.62
CA ARG A 648 -21.41 -34.16 11.15
C ARG A 648 -20.28 -33.30 11.69
N LEU A 649 -19.95 -32.19 11.01
CA LEU A 649 -18.93 -31.25 11.49
C LEU A 649 -19.35 -30.57 12.80
N GLU A 650 -20.65 -30.30 12.99
CA GLU A 650 -21.19 -29.81 14.26
C GLU A 650 -21.14 -30.88 15.36
N GLU A 651 -21.54 -32.13 15.08
CA GLU A 651 -21.49 -33.24 16.04
C GLU A 651 -20.07 -33.51 16.55
N LEU A 652 -19.06 -33.31 15.70
CA LEU A 652 -17.64 -33.48 16.04
C LEU A 652 -17.05 -32.27 16.82
N GLY A 653 -17.85 -31.23 17.06
CA GLY A 653 -17.48 -30.08 17.89
C GLY A 653 -17.02 -28.83 17.14
N GLY A 654 -17.12 -28.81 15.80
CA GLY A 654 -16.82 -27.60 15.01
C GLY A 654 -17.88 -26.50 15.20
N GLU A 655 -17.47 -25.24 15.08
CA GLU A 655 -18.36 -24.08 15.19
C GLU A 655 -18.66 -23.50 13.79
N ARG A 656 -19.94 -23.29 13.49
CA ARG A 656 -20.35 -22.70 12.19
C ARG A 656 -20.04 -21.20 12.15
N VAL A 657 -19.29 -20.79 11.13
CA VAL A 657 -19.04 -19.37 10.82
C VAL A 657 -20.25 -18.73 10.14
N LEU A 658 -20.92 -19.50 9.28
CA LEU A 658 -22.14 -19.10 8.58
C LEU A 658 -23.04 -20.32 8.42
N PRO A 659 -24.37 -20.19 8.55
CA PRO A 659 -25.31 -21.26 8.23
C PRO A 659 -25.09 -21.84 6.83
N MET A 660 -25.39 -23.13 6.68
CA MET A 660 -25.27 -23.84 5.41
C MET A 660 -26.09 -23.15 4.31
N GLY A 661 -25.47 -22.96 3.14
CA GLY A 661 -26.14 -22.47 1.93
C GLY A 661 -26.64 -23.61 1.05
N GLU A 662 -27.74 -23.37 0.32
CA GLU A 662 -28.33 -24.32 -0.63
C GLU A 662 -28.50 -23.66 -2.01
N GLY A 663 -28.09 -24.35 -3.07
CA GLY A 663 -28.24 -23.90 -4.45
C GLY A 663 -29.08 -24.88 -5.26
N ASP A 664 -30.26 -24.45 -5.70
CA ASP A 664 -31.19 -25.24 -6.51
C ASP A 664 -30.91 -25.06 -8.00
N GLU A 665 -30.60 -26.16 -8.70
CA GLU A 665 -30.33 -26.18 -10.14
C GLU A 665 -31.49 -25.60 -10.97
N LEU A 666 -32.72 -25.69 -10.47
CA LEU A 666 -33.90 -25.14 -11.15
C LEU A 666 -34.16 -23.66 -10.84
N CYS A 667 -33.48 -23.09 -9.84
CA CYS A 667 -33.77 -21.76 -9.30
C CYS A 667 -32.48 -21.05 -8.84
N ALA A 668 -31.88 -20.26 -9.74
CA ALA A 668 -30.83 -19.29 -9.44
C ALA A 668 -29.63 -19.82 -8.62
N GLN A 669 -29.24 -21.08 -8.83
CA GLN A 669 -28.14 -21.76 -8.12
C GLN A 669 -26.86 -20.93 -7.97
N GLU A 670 -26.46 -20.23 -9.03
CA GLU A 670 -25.24 -19.41 -9.06
C GLU A 670 -25.38 -18.14 -8.19
N GLU A 671 -26.54 -17.51 -8.18
CA GLU A 671 -26.83 -16.34 -7.34
C GLU A 671 -26.85 -16.73 -5.85
N SER A 672 -27.42 -17.89 -5.53
CA SER A 672 -27.39 -18.45 -4.17
C SER A 672 -25.95 -18.73 -3.71
N PHE A 673 -25.11 -19.30 -4.57
CA PHE A 673 -23.69 -19.51 -4.27
C PHE A 673 -22.94 -18.20 -4.04
N ARG A 674 -23.14 -17.21 -4.92
CA ARG A 674 -22.49 -15.88 -4.78
C ARG A 674 -22.85 -15.20 -3.47
N THR A 675 -24.14 -15.25 -3.11
CA THR A 675 -24.63 -14.67 -1.86
C THR A 675 -23.98 -15.34 -0.66
N TRP A 676 -23.98 -16.67 -0.63
CA TRP A 676 -23.32 -17.44 0.43
C TRP A 676 -21.81 -17.19 0.48
N ALA A 677 -21.11 -17.21 -0.65
CA ALA A 677 -19.66 -16.99 -0.74
C ALA A 677 -19.25 -15.61 -0.21
N ARG A 678 -20.06 -14.58 -0.45
CA ARG A 678 -19.84 -13.24 0.11
C ARG A 678 -20.03 -13.23 1.62
N LEU A 679 -21.14 -13.77 2.11
CA LEU A 679 -21.47 -13.78 3.52
C LEU A 679 -20.46 -14.59 4.34
N VAL A 680 -20.01 -15.73 3.81
CA VAL A 680 -19.05 -16.61 4.52
C VAL A 680 -17.66 -15.98 4.56
N PHE A 681 -17.28 -15.23 3.52
CA PHE A 681 -16.03 -14.45 3.52
C PHE A 681 -16.08 -13.33 4.56
N GLN A 682 -17.17 -12.58 4.65
CA GLN A 682 -17.37 -11.53 5.66
C GLN A 682 -17.32 -12.12 7.08
N ALA A 683 -18.11 -13.16 7.34
CA ALA A 683 -18.16 -13.81 8.64
C ALA A 683 -16.80 -14.43 9.04
N ALA A 684 -16.04 -14.97 8.08
CA ALA A 684 -14.68 -15.45 8.35
C ALA A 684 -13.72 -14.30 8.68
N CYS A 685 -13.75 -13.19 7.95
CA CYS A 685 -12.92 -12.02 8.25
C CYS A 685 -13.20 -11.47 9.66
N GLU A 686 -14.47 -11.39 10.06
CA GLU A 686 -14.88 -11.00 11.41
C GLU A 686 -14.37 -11.99 12.48
N THR A 687 -14.61 -13.29 12.26
CA THR A 687 -14.23 -14.37 13.19
C THR A 687 -12.72 -14.41 13.45
N PHE A 688 -11.90 -14.12 12.43
CA PHE A 688 -10.44 -14.15 12.52
C PHE A 688 -9.80 -12.76 12.66
N CYS A 689 -10.60 -11.71 12.88
CA CYS A 689 -10.15 -10.32 13.00
C CYS A 689 -9.24 -9.84 11.85
N VAL A 690 -9.52 -10.30 10.63
CA VAL A 690 -8.80 -9.91 9.41
C VAL A 690 -9.55 -8.72 8.80
N GLY A 691 -8.86 -7.58 8.63
CA GLY A 691 -9.47 -6.28 8.28
C GLY A 691 -10.50 -6.30 7.14
N ASP A 692 -11.54 -5.47 7.30
CA ASP A 692 -12.82 -5.51 6.58
C ASP A 692 -12.68 -5.45 5.04
N GLY A 693 -13.12 -6.53 4.37
CA GLY A 693 -12.94 -6.79 2.93
C GLY A 693 -14.23 -6.77 2.11
N ALA A 694 -15.30 -6.16 2.62
CA ALA A 694 -16.64 -6.24 2.04
C ALA A 694 -16.78 -5.66 0.61
N GLY A 695 -15.92 -4.73 0.19
CA GLY A 695 -16.08 -3.96 -1.05
C GLY A 695 -15.58 -4.60 -2.36
N GLY A 696 -15.01 -5.81 -2.33
CA GLY A 696 -14.43 -6.47 -3.51
C GLY A 696 -15.21 -7.68 -4.05
N ALA A 697 -16.23 -8.15 -3.34
CA ALA A 697 -16.99 -9.35 -3.72
C ALA A 697 -17.85 -9.15 -4.98
N GLU A 698 -18.17 -7.91 -5.36
CA GLU A 698 -19.02 -7.60 -6.52
C GLU A 698 -18.33 -7.86 -7.87
N GLU A 699 -17.03 -7.57 -8.01
CA GLU A 699 -16.31 -7.69 -9.29
C GLU A 699 -15.96 -9.13 -9.70
N LEU A 700 -15.68 -10.02 -8.74
CA LEU A 700 -15.23 -11.40 -9.01
C LEU A 700 -16.34 -12.26 -9.63
N PHE A 701 -17.59 -11.86 -9.44
CA PHE A 701 -18.76 -12.57 -9.97
C PHE A 701 -19.57 -11.72 -10.96
N ALA A 702 -19.12 -10.52 -11.33
CA ALA A 702 -19.77 -9.77 -12.39
C ALA A 702 -19.75 -10.61 -13.69
N PRO A 703 -20.88 -10.76 -14.41
CA PRO A 703 -20.84 -11.41 -15.71
C PRO A 703 -19.84 -10.64 -16.58
N PRO A 704 -19.01 -11.31 -17.39
CA PRO A 704 -18.08 -10.62 -18.28
C PRO A 704 -18.89 -9.73 -19.21
N GLN A 705 -18.92 -8.41 -18.93
CA GLN A 705 -19.49 -7.45 -19.85
C GLN A 705 -18.51 -7.29 -21.00
N GLY A 706 -18.81 -7.97 -22.10
CA GLY A 706 -18.01 -7.94 -23.31
C GLY A 706 -18.31 -9.12 -24.20
N TRP A 707 -19.05 -8.88 -25.28
CA TRP A 707 -19.20 -9.85 -26.36
C TRP A 707 -17.83 -10.11 -26.98
N LYS A 708 -17.37 -11.37 -26.94
CA LYS A 708 -16.16 -11.82 -27.65
C LYS A 708 -16.56 -12.91 -28.63
N ARG A 709 -16.35 -12.67 -29.92
CA ARG A 709 -16.69 -13.58 -31.03
C ARG A 709 -16.14 -15.00 -30.85
N GLN A 710 -14.99 -15.15 -30.19
CA GLN A 710 -14.34 -16.43 -29.94
C GLN A 710 -14.95 -17.25 -28.78
N LYS A 711 -15.82 -16.64 -27.96
CA LYS A 711 -16.42 -17.27 -26.76
C LYS A 711 -17.91 -17.61 -26.91
N HIS A 712 -18.53 -17.26 -28.03
CA HIS A 712 -19.98 -17.42 -28.24
C HIS A 712 -20.25 -18.02 -29.62
N ARG A 713 -21.11 -19.04 -29.69
CA ARG A 713 -21.54 -19.66 -30.96
C ARG A 713 -22.73 -18.88 -31.51
N LEU A 714 -22.60 -18.35 -32.71
CA LEU A 714 -23.72 -17.73 -33.43
C LEU A 714 -24.61 -18.84 -34.01
N VAL A 715 -25.92 -18.72 -33.81
CA VAL A 715 -26.94 -19.61 -34.39
C VAL A 715 -27.82 -18.74 -35.28
N GLY A 716 -27.99 -19.14 -36.55
CA GLY A 716 -28.88 -18.43 -37.47
C GLY A 716 -30.32 -18.55 -37.00
N GLN A 717 -30.97 -17.42 -36.72
CA GLN A 717 -32.39 -17.38 -36.37
C GLN A 717 -33.20 -17.28 -37.67
N PRO A 718 -34.18 -18.16 -37.92
CA PRO A 718 -34.95 -18.19 -39.17
C PRO A 718 -35.97 -17.03 -39.31
N GLN A 719 -36.22 -16.26 -38.25
CA GLN A 719 -37.07 -15.08 -38.27
C GLN A 719 -36.34 -13.87 -37.69
N ALA A 720 -36.53 -12.71 -38.33
CA ALA A 720 -35.99 -11.44 -37.85
C ALA A 720 -36.62 -11.10 -36.49
N THR A 721 -35.77 -10.81 -35.50
CA THR A 721 -36.22 -10.39 -34.17
C THR A 721 -36.89 -9.01 -34.26
N GLU A 722 -38.06 -8.83 -33.63
CA GLU A 722 -38.69 -7.51 -33.53
C GLU A 722 -37.82 -6.57 -32.69
N THR A 723 -37.08 -5.69 -33.36
CA THR A 723 -36.07 -4.81 -32.77
C THR A 723 -36.63 -3.94 -31.65
N LEU A 724 -37.86 -3.42 -31.82
CA LEU A 724 -38.54 -2.58 -30.82
C LEU A 724 -38.88 -3.35 -29.53
N ALA A 725 -39.35 -4.59 -29.65
CA ALA A 725 -39.64 -5.45 -28.50
C ALA A 725 -38.34 -5.85 -27.78
N GLY A 726 -37.30 -6.19 -28.55
CA GLY A 726 -35.98 -6.51 -28.01
C GLY A 726 -35.34 -5.34 -27.25
N LEU A 727 -35.35 -4.14 -27.83
CA LEU A 727 -34.82 -2.94 -27.19
C LEU A 727 -35.65 -2.54 -25.96
N SER A 728 -36.98 -2.65 -26.03
CA SER A 728 -37.85 -2.35 -24.89
C SER A 728 -37.60 -3.30 -23.72
N HIS A 729 -37.39 -4.59 -24.01
CA HIS A 729 -37.04 -5.60 -23.01
C HIS A 729 -35.65 -5.36 -22.42
N LEU A 730 -34.63 -5.09 -23.25
CA LEU A 730 -33.25 -4.86 -22.83
C LEU A 730 -33.13 -3.65 -21.89
N HIS A 731 -33.78 -2.55 -22.23
CA HIS A 731 -33.67 -1.30 -21.47
C HIS A 731 -34.72 -1.16 -20.35
N LYS A 732 -35.63 -2.15 -20.21
CA LYS A 732 -36.76 -2.12 -19.26
C LYS A 732 -37.59 -0.83 -19.35
N ARG A 733 -37.73 -0.29 -20.56
CA ARG A 733 -38.44 0.97 -20.86
C ARG A 733 -39.22 0.80 -22.17
N ARG A 734 -40.33 1.52 -22.33
CA ARG A 734 -41.03 1.57 -23.62
C ARG A 734 -40.17 2.31 -24.64
N VAL A 735 -39.81 1.65 -25.73
CA VAL A 735 -39.10 2.25 -26.86
C VAL A 735 -40.10 2.57 -27.95
N PHE A 736 -40.03 3.77 -28.51
CA PHE A 736 -40.87 4.22 -29.62
C PHE A 736 -39.99 4.48 -30.84
N PRO A 737 -40.43 4.09 -32.05
CA PRO A 737 -39.76 4.50 -33.26
C PRO A 737 -40.09 5.96 -33.55
N CYS A 738 -39.06 6.76 -33.87
CA CYS A 738 -39.21 8.13 -34.33
C CYS A 738 -38.56 8.26 -35.71
N THR A 739 -39.25 8.89 -36.65
CA THR A 739 -38.68 9.26 -37.95
C THR A 739 -37.89 10.55 -37.77
N VAL A 740 -36.60 10.52 -38.13
CA VAL A 740 -35.78 11.73 -38.15
C VAL A 740 -36.31 12.64 -39.26
N LEU A 741 -36.82 13.82 -38.90
CA LEU A 741 -37.40 14.76 -39.86
C LEU A 741 -36.34 15.63 -40.54
N SER A 742 -35.32 16.04 -39.78
CA SER A 742 -34.16 16.78 -40.24
C SER A 742 -32.97 16.52 -39.31
N VAL A 743 -31.76 16.70 -39.83
CA VAL A 743 -30.51 16.67 -39.06
C VAL A 743 -29.84 18.01 -39.32
N GLU A 744 -29.61 18.79 -38.28
CA GLU A 744 -28.96 20.10 -38.37
C GLU A 744 -27.62 20.04 -37.62
N ASN A 745 -26.57 20.55 -38.25
CA ASN A 745 -25.26 20.65 -37.64
C ASN A 745 -25.19 21.92 -36.78
N LEU A 746 -25.26 21.75 -35.46
CA LEU A 746 -25.17 22.85 -34.48
C LEU A 746 -23.73 23.42 -34.33
N GLN A 747 -22.80 22.98 -35.16
CA GLN A 747 -21.41 23.46 -35.23
C GLN A 747 -21.08 23.92 -36.66
N SER A 748 -21.97 24.65 -37.33
CA SER A 748 -21.60 25.32 -38.58
C SER A 748 -20.69 26.52 -38.29
N GLU A 749 -19.88 26.92 -39.27
CA GLU A 749 -19.04 28.14 -39.16
C GLU A 749 -19.86 29.44 -39.00
N GLU A 750 -21.20 29.36 -39.12
CA GLU A 750 -22.13 30.48 -38.98
C GLU A 750 -22.84 30.52 -37.61
N SER A 751 -22.63 29.55 -36.71
CA SER A 751 -23.18 29.55 -35.33
C SER A 751 -22.23 30.11 -34.26
#